data_AF-A0A2N7DQ35-F1
#
_entry.id   AF-A0A2N7DQ35-F1
#
_cell.length_a   1.000
_cell.length_b   1.000
_cell.length_c   1.000
_cell.angle_alpha   90.00
_cell.angle_beta   90.00
_cell.angle_gamma   90.00
#
_symmetry.space_group_name_H-M   'P 1'
#
loop_
_entity.id
_entity.type
_entity.pdbx_description
1 polymer ?
#
loop_
_entity_poly.entity_id
_entity_poly.type
_entity_poly.pdbx_seq_one_letter_code
_entity_poly.pdbx_strand_id
1 'polypeptide(L)'
;MAFLLVSGCNTDTALKDEQPDPVLVEYPVVYIQRDLITQPSDDNPESASFQSRNPSQFNPGAQLFVKRNAFTDSPVTNITAELFADLITEDPDTIQRIDIRDLSVSDDGQQFLVSIRAPEIADADEDEQPSWNIWRYQLSDQSLTRLIDSDTTAEQGDDLMASFLPDGRIIFASTRQRLSRAILLDEGKPQYTALDESRDNETFNIHLMNDDGSGIEQLTFNLSHDFYPLVLQDGQILYSRWDDMGGDHGINLYKMNPDGTENELMFGWHSHQMTLDEQDEQIEFVKPQQLPNGNILMLLSSQDEMSYQKRPVTINIDEYIDNQQATAVSGKTDNTTNNAISDLPLSFDFKFNFADALSPSGRLTHLYPLPDNSQRYLLSWDLCRVVVEEQIRACGQLTDEQLLDQTLTLADPLYELWLLNDADGTQQLVANSEEGKVITEALVMQPSSQPKAFIADQVVGNELDPQLHQELAAAIHIRSVYDFDGQDSSSNQGGISRLSDPSLTPASELPARFLKVVRGVPMPPDEVRDIANTDFGRSRNQLMREVIGYTPIQPDGSVKIKVPANVPLAISVLDSNGQRIGGRHSQWISLQAGETLQCMGCHTANSQLPHGRYDAQADSINTGAIGGSAYPNASSNIIPIQGQTMAQADAMVNGIAELSASLRYDDIWTNPAISAPNPSMNLSYENLTTPAPNGSECFNNWTPYCRIQINYEEHIQPLWDLPRLAIDEDTLEVLANNTCTVCHSNVDDNNLAQVPAGQLELIAAPSIDQIAHLTSYRELFFNDVEQEEVDGIVIDKLVEVLDADGNVVYQLDADGELILDAEGNPIPVLTTVNVPAIISTNGARASSRFFNTMNDETHQNMLTADELKLLSEWIDIGAQYYNTPFYAQD
;
A
#
# COMPACT_ATOMS: atom_id res chain seq x y z
N MET A 1 -76.25 -3.49 1.61
CA MET A 1 -75.72 -2.20 2.07
C MET A 1 -75.35 -2.37 3.53
N ALA A 2 -74.09 -2.71 3.79
CA ALA A 2 -73.48 -2.74 5.12
C ALA A 2 -72.00 -2.48 4.89
N PHE A 3 -71.57 -1.27 5.22
CA PHE A 3 -70.18 -0.83 5.17
C PHE A 3 -69.48 -1.38 6.42
N LEU A 4 -68.40 -2.13 6.23
CA LEU A 4 -67.44 -2.48 7.29
C LEU A 4 -66.37 -1.39 7.31
N LEU A 5 -66.26 -0.72 8.45
CA LEU A 5 -65.14 0.13 8.83
C LEU A 5 -64.03 -0.77 9.39
N VAL A 6 -62.87 -0.79 8.73
CA VAL A 6 -61.62 -1.29 9.30
C VAL A 6 -60.86 -0.07 9.82
N SER A 7 -60.64 0.00 11.12
CA SER A 7 -59.78 1.01 11.76
C SER A 7 -58.33 0.53 11.72
N GLY A 8 -57.45 1.32 11.11
CA GLY A 8 -55.99 1.13 11.22
C GLY A 8 -55.50 1.44 12.64
N CYS A 9 -54.54 0.63 13.11
CA CYS A 9 -53.80 0.89 14.34
C CYS A 9 -52.71 1.93 14.11
N ASN A 10 -52.59 2.83 15.08
CA ASN A 10 -51.75 4.02 15.08
C ASN A 10 -50.26 3.69 15.22
N THR A 11 -49.46 4.41 14.44
CA THR A 11 -48.02 4.62 14.57
C THR A 11 -47.74 5.65 15.66
N ASP A 12 -47.04 5.28 16.73
CA ASP A 12 -46.37 6.22 17.64
C ASP A 12 -44.85 6.15 17.38
N THR A 13 -44.46 6.48 16.15
CA THR A 13 -43.33 7.38 15.92
C THR A 13 -43.98 8.73 15.69
N ALA A 14 -43.51 9.80 16.34
CA ALA A 14 -44.11 11.11 16.19
C ALA A 14 -43.90 11.62 14.74
N LEU A 15 -44.79 11.26 13.83
CA LEU A 15 -45.04 12.02 12.60
C LEU A 15 -45.63 13.34 13.06
N LYS A 16 -44.77 14.36 13.25
CA LYS A 16 -45.27 15.74 13.25
C LYS A 16 -45.95 15.94 11.90
N ASP A 17 -47.14 16.54 11.96
CA ASP A 17 -47.96 16.90 10.82
C ASP A 17 -47.15 17.90 9.95
N GLU A 18 -46.35 17.37 9.02
CA GLU A 18 -45.35 18.14 8.29
C GLU A 18 -45.89 18.61 6.94
N GLN A 19 -45.83 19.94 6.75
CA GLN A 19 -45.83 20.50 5.41
C GLN A 19 -44.61 19.91 4.68
N PRO A 20 -44.77 19.37 3.46
CA PRO A 20 -43.65 18.78 2.74
C PRO A 20 -42.53 19.81 2.52
N ASP A 21 -41.29 19.39 2.77
CA ASP A 21 -40.08 20.22 2.63
C ASP A 21 -40.00 20.79 1.21
N PRO A 22 -40.15 22.12 1.03
CA PRO A 22 -40.30 22.75 -0.27
C PRO A 22 -39.10 22.61 -1.21
N VAL A 23 -37.91 22.23 -0.71
CA VAL A 23 -36.69 22.17 -1.53
C VAL A 23 -36.51 20.80 -2.21
N LEU A 24 -36.96 19.70 -1.62
CA LEU A 24 -36.93 18.35 -2.23
C LEU A 24 -38.21 17.99 -3.01
N VAL A 25 -39.16 18.93 -3.09
CA VAL A 25 -40.35 18.84 -3.96
C VAL A 25 -39.98 18.76 -5.45
N GLU A 26 -38.79 19.25 -5.84
CA GLU A 26 -38.47 19.53 -7.25
C GLU A 26 -37.35 18.67 -7.86
N TYR A 27 -36.48 18.03 -7.06
CA TYR A 27 -35.29 17.33 -7.58
C TYR A 27 -35.43 15.81 -7.60
N PRO A 28 -34.98 15.12 -8.66
CA PRO A 28 -34.95 13.66 -8.71
C PRO A 28 -34.07 13.02 -7.63
N VAL A 29 -34.49 11.85 -7.16
CA VAL A 29 -33.74 10.98 -6.26
C VAL A 29 -33.32 9.74 -7.04
N VAL A 30 -32.05 9.37 -6.95
CA VAL A 30 -31.48 8.19 -7.62
C VAL A 30 -31.02 7.22 -6.53
N TYR A 31 -31.30 5.93 -6.69
CA TYR A 31 -30.84 4.93 -5.73
C TYR A 31 -30.61 3.56 -6.39
N ILE A 32 -29.64 2.84 -5.84
CA ILE A 32 -29.33 1.45 -6.18
C ILE A 32 -30.03 0.55 -5.17
N GLN A 33 -30.83 -0.39 -5.67
CA GLN A 33 -31.44 -1.44 -4.86
C GLN A 33 -30.88 -2.79 -5.31
N ARG A 34 -30.46 -3.62 -4.36
CA ARG A 34 -29.78 -4.89 -4.60
C ARG A 34 -30.45 -6.03 -3.85
N ASP A 35 -30.47 -7.20 -4.45
CA ASP A 35 -30.82 -8.46 -3.78
C ASP A 35 -29.74 -8.85 -2.75
N LEU A 36 -30.13 -9.18 -1.51
CA LEU A 36 -29.18 -9.65 -0.49
C LEU A 36 -28.54 -11.00 -0.87
N ILE A 37 -29.24 -11.82 -1.67
CA ILE A 37 -28.80 -13.13 -2.14
C ILE A 37 -28.36 -13.04 -3.61
N THR A 38 -27.04 -13.11 -3.84
CA THR A 38 -26.38 -13.03 -5.15
C THR A 38 -26.41 -14.34 -5.92
N GLN A 39 -26.56 -15.48 -5.24
CA GLN A 39 -26.88 -16.76 -5.88
C GLN A 39 -27.85 -17.56 -5.01
N PRO A 40 -29.14 -17.65 -5.39
CA PRO A 40 -30.06 -18.58 -4.77
C PRO A 40 -29.61 -20.03 -5.05
N SER A 41 -29.30 -20.78 -4.00
CA SER A 41 -29.15 -22.24 -4.08
C SER A 41 -29.92 -22.90 -2.93
N ASP A 42 -30.44 -24.11 -3.17
CA ASP A 42 -31.29 -24.83 -2.19
C ASP A 42 -30.51 -25.25 -0.93
N ASP A 43 -29.19 -25.46 -1.04
CA ASP A 43 -28.35 -25.99 0.04
C ASP A 43 -27.36 -24.95 0.64
N ASN A 44 -26.96 -23.91 -0.10
CA ASN A 44 -26.01 -22.89 0.38
C ASN A 44 -26.14 -21.56 -0.40
N PRO A 45 -27.12 -20.69 -0.09
CA PRO A 45 -27.29 -19.43 -0.80
C PRO A 45 -26.10 -18.49 -0.56
N GLU A 46 -25.57 -17.89 -1.64
CA GLU A 46 -24.52 -16.89 -1.54
C GLU A 46 -25.14 -15.51 -1.37
N SER A 47 -24.58 -14.72 -0.45
CA SER A 47 -25.03 -13.36 -0.18
C SER A 47 -24.02 -12.36 -0.73
N ALA A 48 -24.47 -11.14 -1.02
CA ALA A 48 -23.55 -10.09 -1.45
C ALA A 48 -22.60 -9.73 -0.31
N SER A 49 -21.33 -9.52 -0.65
CA SER A 49 -20.28 -9.08 0.27
C SER A 49 -19.49 -7.92 -0.34
N PHE A 50 -18.86 -7.10 0.50
CA PHE A 50 -18.13 -5.93 0.04
C PHE A 50 -16.76 -5.87 0.71
N GLN A 51 -15.78 -6.48 0.05
CA GLN A 51 -14.41 -6.46 0.54
C GLN A 51 -13.73 -5.15 0.15
N SER A 52 -13.20 -4.42 1.12
CA SER A 52 -12.50 -3.16 0.87
C SER A 52 -11.27 -3.31 -0.03
N ARG A 53 -10.68 -4.52 -0.10
CA ARG A 53 -9.47 -4.86 -0.86
C ARG A 53 -9.75 -5.64 -2.15
N ASN A 54 -11.01 -5.94 -2.46
CA ASN A 54 -11.41 -6.47 -3.76
C ASN A 54 -12.41 -5.50 -4.41
N PRO A 55 -11.93 -4.36 -4.95
CA PRO A 55 -12.79 -3.32 -5.49
C PRO A 55 -13.61 -3.76 -6.72
N SER A 56 -13.13 -4.71 -7.53
CA SER A 56 -13.81 -5.23 -8.72
C SER A 56 -14.81 -6.35 -8.42
N GLN A 57 -14.96 -6.77 -7.16
CA GLN A 57 -15.85 -7.86 -6.75
C GLN A 57 -17.26 -7.70 -7.34
N PHE A 58 -17.70 -8.74 -8.05
CA PHE A 58 -19.00 -8.80 -8.68
C PHE A 58 -20.08 -9.33 -7.73
N ASN A 59 -21.13 -8.53 -7.52
CA ASN A 59 -22.26 -8.86 -6.64
C ASN A 59 -23.59 -8.75 -7.42
N PRO A 60 -23.92 -9.76 -8.25
CA PRO A 60 -25.05 -9.68 -9.18
C PRO A 60 -26.40 -9.52 -8.48
N GLY A 61 -27.30 -8.74 -9.09
CA GLY A 61 -28.67 -8.52 -8.59
C GLY A 61 -28.98 -7.08 -8.20
N ALA A 62 -28.27 -6.11 -8.79
CA ALA A 62 -28.52 -4.69 -8.56
C ALA A 62 -29.43 -4.07 -9.64
N GLN A 63 -30.23 -3.08 -9.25
CA GLN A 63 -31.12 -2.31 -10.12
C GLN A 63 -31.01 -0.82 -9.79
N LEU A 64 -31.07 0.03 -10.81
CA LEU A 64 -30.95 1.48 -10.67
C LEU A 64 -32.29 2.17 -10.92
N PHE A 65 -32.71 2.96 -9.95
CA PHE A 65 -34.01 3.64 -9.99
C PHE A 65 -33.83 5.16 -9.98
N VAL A 66 -34.64 5.83 -10.81
CA VAL A 66 -34.81 7.28 -10.79
C VAL A 66 -36.23 7.59 -10.36
N LYS A 67 -36.34 8.30 -9.25
CA LYS A 67 -37.60 8.81 -8.70
C LYS A 67 -37.69 10.30 -8.95
N ARG A 68 -38.85 10.78 -9.41
CA ARG A 68 -39.02 12.18 -9.82
C ARG A 68 -38.74 13.20 -8.70
N ASN A 69 -39.04 12.84 -7.46
CA ASN A 69 -38.72 13.61 -6.25
C ASN A 69 -38.89 12.76 -4.98
N ALA A 70 -38.62 13.35 -3.82
CA ALA A 70 -38.62 12.65 -2.54
C ALA A 70 -40.01 12.24 -2.01
N PHE A 71 -41.12 12.57 -2.68
CA PHE A 71 -42.45 12.17 -2.23
C PHE A 71 -42.65 10.66 -2.32
N THR A 72 -43.21 10.05 -1.27
CA THR A 72 -43.43 8.61 -1.22
C THR A 72 -44.20 8.07 -2.43
N ASP A 73 -45.22 8.80 -2.91
CA ASP A 73 -46.08 8.43 -4.04
C ASP A 73 -45.58 8.90 -5.43
N SER A 74 -44.39 9.51 -5.50
CA SER A 74 -43.82 9.97 -6.76
C SER A 74 -43.49 8.80 -7.71
N PRO A 75 -43.69 8.95 -9.03
CA PRO A 75 -43.32 7.93 -9.99
C PRO A 75 -41.84 7.55 -9.90
N VAL A 76 -41.58 6.24 -9.94
CA VAL A 76 -40.25 5.61 -9.95
C VAL A 76 -40.07 4.90 -11.28
N THR A 77 -38.89 5.06 -11.89
CA THR A 77 -38.51 4.37 -13.13
C THR A 77 -37.27 3.52 -12.88
N ASN A 78 -37.33 2.23 -13.19
CA ASN A 78 -36.13 1.39 -13.28
C ASN A 78 -35.45 1.66 -14.63
N ILE A 79 -34.28 2.29 -14.62
CA ILE A 79 -33.59 2.71 -15.84
C ILE A 79 -32.62 1.66 -16.38
N THR A 80 -32.40 0.57 -15.66
CA THR A 80 -31.56 -0.56 -16.08
C THR A 80 -32.36 -1.81 -16.42
N ALA A 81 -33.70 -1.77 -16.35
CA ALA A 81 -34.57 -2.92 -16.60
C ALA A 81 -34.39 -3.56 -18.00
N GLU A 82 -34.08 -2.75 -19.01
CA GLU A 82 -33.87 -3.21 -20.40
C GLU A 82 -32.37 -3.29 -20.78
N LEU A 83 -31.48 -2.97 -19.83
CA LEU A 83 -30.05 -2.96 -20.09
C LEU A 83 -29.55 -4.41 -20.19
N PHE A 84 -28.82 -4.74 -21.26
CA PHE A 84 -28.32 -6.09 -21.56
C PHE A 84 -29.42 -7.18 -21.68
N ALA A 85 -30.66 -6.79 -21.98
CA ALA A 85 -31.77 -7.74 -22.12
C ALA A 85 -31.55 -8.81 -23.21
N ASP A 86 -30.66 -8.54 -24.17
CA ASP A 86 -30.23 -9.46 -25.22
C ASP A 86 -29.15 -10.46 -24.78
N LEU A 87 -28.43 -10.17 -23.69
CA LEU A 87 -27.41 -11.05 -23.10
C LEU A 87 -28.01 -12.02 -22.06
N ILE A 88 -29.20 -11.71 -21.53
CA ILE A 88 -29.89 -12.52 -20.52
C ILE A 88 -30.69 -13.63 -21.22
N THR A 89 -30.29 -14.88 -21.03
CA THR A 89 -30.94 -16.08 -21.55
C THR A 89 -32.06 -16.56 -20.61
N GLU A 90 -33.08 -17.24 -21.15
CA GLU A 90 -34.19 -17.80 -20.34
C GLU A 90 -33.82 -19.13 -19.63
N ASP A 91 -32.53 -19.50 -19.56
CA ASP A 91 -32.13 -20.74 -18.91
C ASP A 91 -32.25 -20.61 -17.38
N PRO A 92 -33.15 -21.37 -16.73
CA PRO A 92 -33.36 -21.28 -15.30
C PRO A 92 -32.16 -21.72 -14.44
N ASP A 93 -31.16 -22.38 -15.03
CA ASP A 93 -29.96 -22.84 -14.33
C ASP A 93 -28.79 -21.83 -14.42
N THR A 94 -28.91 -20.72 -15.18
CA THR A 94 -27.90 -19.65 -15.25
C THR A 94 -28.43 -18.31 -14.77
N ILE A 95 -27.80 -17.76 -13.73
CA ILE A 95 -28.21 -16.49 -13.12
C ILE A 95 -27.48 -15.33 -13.80
N GLN A 96 -28.02 -14.88 -14.94
CA GLN A 96 -27.49 -13.71 -15.63
C GLN A 96 -28.12 -12.42 -15.09
N ARG A 97 -27.44 -11.80 -14.13
CA ARG A 97 -27.84 -10.53 -13.51
C ARG A 97 -26.70 -9.52 -13.57
N ILE A 98 -27.04 -8.24 -13.70
CA ILE A 98 -26.08 -7.14 -13.68
C ILE A 98 -25.65 -6.80 -12.25
N ASP A 99 -24.55 -6.07 -12.14
CA ASP A 99 -24.18 -5.38 -10.92
C ASP A 99 -23.95 -3.88 -11.16
N ILE A 100 -24.23 -3.07 -10.14
CA ILE A 100 -24.28 -1.60 -10.18
C ILE A 100 -23.74 -1.04 -8.85
N ARG A 101 -22.86 -0.04 -8.93
CA ARG A 101 -22.28 0.65 -7.77
C ARG A 101 -21.73 2.03 -8.13
N ASP A 102 -21.37 2.78 -7.09
CA ASP A 102 -20.59 4.02 -7.17
C ASP A 102 -21.28 5.17 -7.91
N LEU A 103 -22.34 5.70 -7.29
CA LEU A 103 -23.05 6.86 -7.79
C LEU A 103 -22.27 8.17 -7.53
N SER A 104 -22.18 9.03 -8.53
CA SER A 104 -21.65 10.40 -8.40
C SER A 104 -22.46 11.39 -9.22
N VAL A 105 -22.81 12.55 -8.64
CA VAL A 105 -23.63 13.59 -9.31
C VAL A 105 -22.78 14.77 -9.75
N SER A 106 -23.12 15.38 -10.89
CA SER A 106 -22.49 16.63 -11.35
C SER A 106 -22.87 17.81 -10.47
N ASP A 107 -22.00 18.81 -10.37
CA ASP A 107 -22.22 19.99 -9.51
C ASP A 107 -23.48 20.79 -9.91
N ASP A 108 -23.97 20.67 -11.15
CA ASP A 108 -25.22 21.30 -11.62
C ASP A 108 -26.48 20.42 -11.42
N GLY A 109 -26.31 19.21 -10.91
CA GLY A 109 -27.39 18.23 -10.69
C GLY A 109 -28.06 17.72 -11.98
N GLN A 110 -27.49 17.97 -13.16
CA GLN A 110 -28.09 17.55 -14.44
C GLN A 110 -27.64 16.17 -14.90
N GLN A 111 -26.55 15.66 -14.35
CA GLN A 111 -25.95 14.38 -14.74
C GLN A 111 -25.53 13.57 -13.53
N PHE A 112 -25.47 12.26 -13.67
CA PHE A 112 -24.75 11.41 -12.73
C PHE A 112 -23.94 10.34 -13.46
N LEU A 113 -22.89 9.88 -12.81
CA LEU A 113 -22.08 8.72 -13.19
C LEU A 113 -22.44 7.53 -12.29
N VAL A 114 -22.33 6.34 -12.85
CA VAL A 114 -22.54 5.07 -12.15
C VAL A 114 -21.69 4.00 -12.81
N SER A 115 -21.20 3.05 -12.04
CA SER A 115 -20.46 1.90 -12.57
C SER A 115 -21.41 0.71 -12.72
N ILE A 116 -21.39 0.08 -13.90
CA ILE A 116 -22.26 -1.07 -14.22
C ILE A 116 -21.42 -2.15 -14.87
N ARG A 117 -21.55 -3.38 -14.38
CA ARG A 117 -21.00 -4.58 -15.01
C ARG A 117 -22.11 -5.45 -15.60
N ALA A 118 -21.87 -5.92 -16.82
CA ALA A 118 -22.78 -6.85 -17.49
C ALA A 118 -22.83 -8.21 -16.77
N PRO A 119 -23.85 -9.05 -17.01
CA PRO A 119 -23.89 -10.39 -16.42
C PRO A 119 -22.69 -11.23 -16.82
N GLU A 120 -22.30 -12.16 -15.95
CA GLU A 120 -21.28 -13.16 -16.30
C GLU A 120 -21.71 -13.98 -17.52
N ILE A 121 -20.71 -14.32 -18.33
CA ILE A 121 -20.88 -15.19 -19.48
C ILE A 121 -20.62 -16.61 -18.99
N ALA A 122 -21.64 -17.47 -19.13
CA ALA A 122 -21.53 -18.87 -18.73
C ALA A 122 -20.42 -19.58 -19.50
N ASP A 123 -19.62 -20.38 -18.79
CA ASP A 123 -18.49 -21.15 -19.30
C ASP A 123 -17.36 -20.33 -19.97
N ALA A 124 -17.35 -19.00 -19.82
CA ALA A 124 -16.27 -18.15 -20.31
C ALA A 124 -15.11 -18.11 -19.32
N ASP A 125 -13.88 -18.08 -19.85
CA ASP A 125 -12.66 -17.88 -19.07
C ASP A 125 -12.68 -16.49 -18.41
N GLU A 126 -11.89 -16.29 -17.34
CA GLU A 126 -11.91 -15.05 -16.56
C GLU A 126 -11.55 -13.81 -17.40
N ASP A 127 -10.62 -13.94 -18.35
CA ASP A 127 -10.21 -12.88 -19.27
C ASP A 127 -11.22 -12.60 -20.40
N GLU A 128 -12.24 -13.45 -20.53
CA GLU A 128 -13.38 -13.27 -21.43
C GLU A 128 -14.61 -12.70 -20.71
N GLN A 129 -14.58 -12.60 -19.37
CA GLN A 129 -15.68 -12.04 -18.61
C GLN A 129 -15.82 -10.53 -18.85
N PRO A 130 -17.04 -9.97 -18.81
CA PRO A 130 -17.23 -8.53 -18.96
C PRO A 130 -16.54 -7.72 -17.86
N SER A 131 -16.01 -6.55 -18.23
CA SER A 131 -15.45 -5.58 -17.31
C SER A 131 -16.49 -4.63 -16.72
N TRP A 132 -16.15 -4.01 -15.59
CA TRP A 132 -16.84 -2.85 -15.05
C TRP A 132 -16.69 -1.65 -15.98
N ASN A 133 -17.80 -0.96 -16.23
CA ASN A 133 -17.84 0.18 -17.12
C ASN A 133 -18.52 1.38 -16.46
N ILE A 134 -18.07 2.60 -16.81
CA ILE A 134 -18.67 3.86 -16.36
C ILE A 134 -19.81 4.26 -17.30
N TRP A 135 -20.97 4.53 -16.72
CA TRP A 135 -22.17 5.00 -17.40
C TRP A 135 -22.56 6.38 -16.93
N ARG A 136 -23.08 7.19 -17.85
CA ARG A 136 -23.58 8.54 -17.59
C ARG A 136 -25.08 8.59 -17.85
N TYR A 137 -25.81 9.15 -16.91
CA TYR A 137 -27.19 9.54 -17.08
C TYR A 137 -27.33 11.04 -17.30
N GLN A 138 -28.17 11.44 -18.26
CA GLN A 138 -28.51 12.83 -18.57
C GLN A 138 -29.97 13.10 -18.21
N LEU A 139 -30.23 14.07 -17.32
CA LEU A 139 -31.60 14.38 -16.89
C LEU A 139 -32.46 14.97 -18.00
N SER A 140 -31.84 15.73 -18.91
CA SER A 140 -32.56 16.51 -19.93
C SER A 140 -33.29 15.65 -20.97
N ASP A 141 -32.72 14.50 -21.33
CA ASP A 141 -33.28 13.55 -22.29
C ASP A 141 -33.58 12.17 -21.68
N GLN A 142 -33.26 11.99 -20.40
CA GLN A 142 -33.46 10.76 -19.63
C GLN A 142 -32.70 9.56 -20.20
N SER A 143 -31.54 9.79 -20.83
CA SER A 143 -30.69 8.74 -21.40
C SER A 143 -29.64 8.25 -20.41
N LEU A 144 -29.42 6.92 -20.39
CA LEU A 144 -28.30 6.26 -19.72
C LEU A 144 -27.39 5.68 -20.80
N THR A 145 -26.12 6.08 -20.82
CA THR A 145 -25.15 5.71 -21.88
C THR A 145 -23.81 5.31 -21.28
N ARG A 146 -23.16 4.29 -21.84
CA ARG A 146 -21.78 3.96 -21.47
C ARG A 146 -20.88 5.07 -21.96
N LEU A 147 -19.92 5.50 -21.14
CA LEU A 147 -19.09 6.65 -21.48
C LEU A 147 -18.00 6.30 -22.50
N ILE A 148 -17.38 5.12 -22.34
CA ILE A 148 -16.45 4.57 -23.32
C ILE A 148 -17.27 3.77 -24.33
N ASP A 149 -17.61 4.38 -25.45
CA ASP A 149 -18.54 3.79 -26.43
C ASP A 149 -18.02 2.49 -27.05
N SER A 150 -16.71 2.43 -27.34
CA SER A 150 -16.09 1.29 -28.04
C SER A 150 -15.93 0.08 -27.12
N ASP A 151 -16.61 -1.04 -27.42
CA ASP A 151 -16.45 -2.32 -26.68
C ASP A 151 -14.97 -2.69 -26.48
N THR A 152 -14.18 -2.69 -27.56
CA THR A 152 -12.75 -3.04 -27.49
C THR A 152 -11.91 -2.12 -26.60
N THR A 153 -12.37 -0.88 -26.35
CA THR A 153 -11.66 0.04 -25.44
C THR A 153 -12.20 -0.11 -24.04
N ALA A 154 -13.52 -0.25 -23.88
CA ALA A 154 -14.20 -0.47 -22.61
C ALA A 154 -13.64 -1.72 -21.92
N GLU A 155 -13.58 -2.86 -22.62
CA GLU A 155 -13.09 -4.16 -22.10
C GLU A 155 -11.56 -4.27 -21.96
N GLN A 156 -10.83 -3.15 -21.77
CA GLN A 156 -9.38 -3.18 -21.50
C GLN A 156 -9.02 -3.07 -20.01
N GLY A 157 -10.00 -2.98 -19.14
CA GLY A 157 -9.85 -2.95 -17.69
C GLY A 157 -11.16 -2.57 -17.02
N ASP A 158 -11.25 -2.84 -15.72
CA ASP A 158 -12.39 -2.47 -14.91
C ASP A 158 -12.36 -0.97 -14.58
N ASP A 159 -13.37 -0.22 -15.03
CA ASP A 159 -13.49 1.21 -14.77
C ASP A 159 -14.61 1.49 -13.76
N LEU A 160 -14.23 2.04 -12.61
CA LEU A 160 -15.09 2.19 -11.43
C LEU A 160 -14.94 3.57 -10.77
N MET A 161 -15.86 3.90 -9.86
CA MET A 161 -15.72 4.99 -8.89
C MET A 161 -15.48 6.37 -9.50
N ALA A 162 -16.21 6.69 -10.57
CA ALA A 162 -16.00 7.91 -11.34
C ALA A 162 -16.62 9.16 -10.68
N SER A 163 -15.97 10.33 -10.84
CA SER A 163 -16.49 11.63 -10.43
C SER A 163 -16.19 12.72 -11.45
N PHE A 164 -17.00 13.78 -11.44
CA PHE A 164 -16.85 14.94 -12.31
C PHE A 164 -15.85 15.96 -11.75
N LEU A 165 -14.91 16.41 -12.60
CA LEU A 165 -14.09 17.57 -12.36
C LEU A 165 -14.79 18.87 -12.79
N PRO A 166 -14.42 20.04 -12.22
CA PRO A 166 -15.04 21.32 -12.54
C PRO A 166 -14.90 21.76 -14.02
N ASP A 167 -13.93 21.22 -14.74
CA ASP A 167 -13.70 21.50 -16.16
C ASP A 167 -14.42 20.52 -17.11
N GLY A 168 -15.18 19.57 -16.56
CA GLY A 168 -15.95 18.58 -17.30
C GLY A 168 -15.24 17.24 -17.51
N ARG A 169 -13.92 17.15 -17.24
CA ARG A 169 -13.20 15.87 -17.26
C ARG A 169 -13.74 14.93 -16.18
N ILE A 170 -13.45 13.64 -16.32
CA ILE A 170 -13.90 12.60 -15.40
C ILE A 170 -12.69 11.90 -14.80
N ILE A 171 -12.62 11.88 -13.47
CA ILE A 171 -11.61 11.15 -12.70
C ILE A 171 -12.22 9.84 -12.19
N PHE A 172 -11.47 8.74 -12.23
CA PHE A 172 -11.98 7.40 -11.92
C PHE A 172 -10.86 6.45 -11.50
N ALA A 173 -11.21 5.28 -10.96
CA ALA A 173 -10.25 4.22 -10.65
C ALA A 173 -10.33 3.14 -11.73
N SER A 174 -9.18 2.59 -12.15
CA SER A 174 -9.14 1.58 -13.20
C SER A 174 -7.96 0.61 -13.13
N THR A 175 -8.17 -0.64 -13.60
CA THR A 175 -7.12 -1.66 -13.75
C THR A 175 -6.33 -1.55 -15.06
N ARG A 176 -6.66 -0.61 -15.96
CA ARG A 176 -6.02 -0.46 -17.29
C ARG A 176 -4.48 -0.38 -17.26
N GLN A 177 -3.93 0.30 -16.25
CA GLN A 177 -2.49 0.47 -16.01
C GLN A 177 -1.68 0.86 -17.27
N ARG A 178 -2.25 1.73 -18.11
CA ARG A 178 -1.77 1.92 -19.49
C ARG A 178 -0.34 2.44 -19.55
N LEU A 179 0.02 3.39 -18.69
CA LEU A 179 1.37 3.96 -18.67
C LEU A 179 2.34 2.99 -17.99
N SER A 180 1.94 2.33 -16.90
CA SER A 180 2.75 1.27 -16.26
C SER A 180 3.12 0.16 -17.27
N ARG A 181 2.17 -0.26 -18.12
CA ARG A 181 2.38 -1.26 -19.18
C ARG A 181 3.30 -0.76 -20.29
N ALA A 182 3.22 0.52 -20.65
CA ALA A 182 4.14 1.12 -21.61
C ALA A 182 5.57 1.16 -21.05
N ILE A 183 5.72 1.54 -19.78
CA ILE A 183 7.00 1.50 -19.07
C ILE A 183 7.55 0.07 -19.07
N LEU A 184 6.77 -0.96 -18.72
CA LEU A 184 7.24 -2.36 -18.78
C LEU A 184 7.85 -2.72 -20.15
N LEU A 185 7.21 -2.29 -21.24
CA LEU A 185 7.72 -2.53 -22.60
C LEU A 185 9.05 -1.82 -22.87
N ASP A 186 9.16 -0.55 -22.47
CA ASP A 186 10.41 0.22 -22.59
C ASP A 186 11.55 -0.40 -21.76
N GLU A 187 11.20 -1.18 -20.73
CA GLU A 187 12.13 -1.92 -19.89
C GLU A 187 12.45 -3.33 -20.41
N GLY A 188 11.94 -3.68 -21.59
CA GLY A 188 12.17 -4.99 -22.21
C GLY A 188 11.33 -6.12 -21.61
N LYS A 189 10.28 -5.81 -20.85
CA LYS A 189 9.35 -6.78 -20.25
C LYS A 189 8.08 -6.91 -21.11
N PRO A 190 7.36 -8.04 -21.06
CA PRO A 190 6.02 -8.15 -21.64
C PRO A 190 5.05 -7.13 -21.02
N GLN A 191 4.01 -6.75 -21.76
CA GLN A 191 2.94 -5.92 -21.22
C GLN A 191 1.89 -6.78 -20.53
N TYR A 192 1.57 -6.45 -19.29
CA TYR A 192 0.54 -7.13 -18.49
C TYR A 192 -0.06 -6.17 -17.47
N THR A 193 -1.30 -6.42 -17.05
CA THR A 193 -1.91 -5.75 -15.90
C THR A 193 -1.29 -6.34 -14.64
N ALA A 194 -0.68 -5.51 -13.80
CA ALA A 194 -0.04 -6.01 -12.59
C ALA A 194 -1.05 -6.30 -11.48
N LEU A 195 -0.80 -7.36 -10.72
CA LEU A 195 -1.56 -7.69 -9.52
C LEU A 195 -1.14 -6.81 -8.33
N ASP A 196 -2.03 -6.71 -7.34
CA ASP A 196 -1.74 -6.11 -6.03
C ASP A 196 -0.58 -6.81 -5.31
N GLU A 197 -0.03 -6.22 -4.24
CA GLU A 197 1.11 -6.81 -3.52
C GLU A 197 0.76 -8.15 -2.79
N SER A 198 -0.52 -8.45 -2.59
CA SER A 198 -1.00 -9.75 -2.11
C SER A 198 -1.10 -10.80 -3.23
N ARG A 199 -1.06 -10.35 -4.50
CA ARG A 199 -1.22 -11.12 -5.74
C ARG A 199 -2.61 -11.73 -5.91
N ASP A 200 -3.64 -11.10 -5.35
CA ASP A 200 -5.00 -11.63 -5.38
C ASP A 200 -5.86 -10.95 -6.47
N ASN A 201 -5.65 -9.66 -6.76
CA ASN A 201 -6.46 -8.92 -7.72
C ASN A 201 -5.62 -8.02 -8.63
N GLU A 202 -6.16 -7.64 -9.80
CA GLU A 202 -5.58 -6.59 -10.62
C GLU A 202 -5.51 -5.25 -9.87
N THR A 203 -4.38 -4.56 -9.95
CA THR A 203 -4.19 -3.30 -9.25
C THR A 203 -5.02 -2.18 -9.87
N PHE A 204 -5.71 -1.42 -9.02
CA PHE A 204 -6.44 -0.21 -9.40
C PHE A 204 -5.53 1.01 -9.22
N ASN A 205 -5.50 1.89 -10.21
CA ASN A 205 -4.89 3.20 -10.07
C ASN A 205 -5.88 4.30 -10.51
N ILE A 206 -5.64 5.55 -10.08
CA ILE A 206 -6.47 6.67 -10.48
C ILE A 206 -6.13 7.09 -11.91
N HIS A 207 -7.17 7.33 -12.70
CA HIS A 207 -7.12 7.73 -14.09
C HIS A 207 -8.01 8.95 -14.35
N LEU A 208 -7.73 9.62 -15.45
CA LEU A 208 -8.45 10.79 -15.94
C LEU A 208 -8.88 10.56 -17.39
N MET A 209 -10.05 11.06 -17.79
CA MET A 209 -10.50 11.07 -19.17
C MET A 209 -11.31 12.32 -19.51
N ASN A 210 -11.48 12.59 -20.80
CA ASN A 210 -12.40 13.62 -21.29
C ASN A 210 -13.86 13.23 -21.02
N ASP A 211 -14.76 14.21 -21.14
CA ASP A 211 -16.21 14.04 -20.93
C ASP A 211 -16.89 13.10 -21.95
N ASP A 212 -16.19 12.73 -23.02
CA ASP A 212 -16.60 11.80 -24.07
C ASP A 212 -15.96 10.41 -23.94
N GLY A 213 -15.24 10.15 -22.84
CA GLY A 213 -14.55 8.87 -22.60
C GLY A 213 -13.24 8.71 -23.37
N SER A 214 -12.79 9.72 -24.12
CA SER A 214 -11.49 9.71 -24.79
C SER A 214 -10.36 10.24 -23.89
N GLY A 215 -9.11 10.12 -24.36
CA GLY A 215 -7.96 10.75 -23.67
C GLY A 215 -7.67 10.19 -22.28
N ILE A 216 -7.81 8.86 -22.11
CA ILE A 216 -7.56 8.20 -20.83
C ILE A 216 -6.07 8.29 -20.45
N GLU A 217 -5.78 8.85 -19.28
CA GLU A 217 -4.45 9.04 -18.71
C GLU A 217 -4.38 8.45 -17.30
N GLN A 218 -3.26 7.84 -16.94
CA GLN A 218 -3.00 7.26 -15.61
C GLN A 218 -2.29 8.29 -14.73
N LEU A 219 -2.82 8.54 -13.53
CA LEU A 219 -2.31 9.55 -12.60
C LEU A 219 -1.53 8.98 -11.43
N THR A 220 -1.81 7.74 -11.00
CA THR A 220 -1.12 7.11 -9.86
C THR A 220 -0.49 5.76 -10.22
N PHE A 221 0.50 5.33 -9.41
CA PHE A 221 1.39 4.21 -9.73
C PHE A 221 1.69 3.32 -8.51
N ASN A 222 0.74 3.25 -7.57
CA ASN A 222 0.83 2.33 -6.44
C ASN A 222 0.84 0.86 -6.94
N LEU A 223 1.46 -0.04 -6.17
CA LEU A 223 1.48 -1.49 -6.45
C LEU A 223 0.33 -2.25 -5.80
N SER A 224 -0.46 -1.58 -4.98
CA SER A 224 -1.79 -1.99 -4.53
C SER A 224 -2.82 -0.94 -4.97
N HIS A 225 -4.05 -1.00 -4.48
CA HIS A 225 -5.12 -0.14 -5.01
C HIS A 225 -5.00 1.34 -4.62
N ASP A 226 -5.18 2.23 -5.59
CA ASP A 226 -5.61 3.63 -5.42
C ASP A 226 -7.00 3.81 -6.04
N PHE A 227 -7.99 4.21 -5.24
CA PHE A 227 -9.40 4.09 -5.58
C PHE A 227 -10.30 5.07 -4.79
N TYR A 228 -11.60 5.11 -5.10
CA TYR A 228 -12.58 6.06 -4.56
C TYR A 228 -12.14 7.56 -4.60
N PRO A 229 -11.83 8.12 -5.79
CA PRO A 229 -11.49 9.53 -5.90
C PRO A 229 -12.70 10.44 -5.57
N LEU A 230 -12.53 11.33 -4.61
CA LEU A 230 -13.44 12.39 -4.22
C LEU A 230 -12.85 13.74 -4.61
N VAL A 231 -13.53 14.47 -5.48
CA VAL A 231 -13.18 15.86 -5.79
C VAL A 231 -13.65 16.77 -4.66
N LEU A 232 -12.72 17.35 -3.92
CA LEU A 232 -12.99 18.25 -2.81
C LEU A 232 -13.45 19.63 -3.30
N GLN A 233 -14.06 20.40 -2.38
CA GLN A 233 -14.47 21.79 -2.62
C GLN A 233 -13.31 22.70 -3.04
N ASP A 234 -12.08 22.42 -2.62
CA ASP A 234 -10.87 23.16 -3.02
C ASP A 234 -10.31 22.73 -4.39
N GLY A 235 -10.92 21.73 -5.03
CA GLY A 235 -10.54 21.20 -6.34
C GLY A 235 -9.51 20.08 -6.30
N GLN A 236 -8.89 19.80 -5.15
CA GLN A 236 -7.99 18.66 -5.01
C GLN A 236 -8.77 17.34 -4.93
N ILE A 237 -8.06 16.24 -5.14
CA ILE A 237 -8.64 14.89 -5.14
C ILE A 237 -8.22 14.18 -3.86
N LEU A 238 -9.18 13.90 -2.97
CA LEU A 238 -8.99 12.99 -1.84
C LEU A 238 -9.33 11.58 -2.30
N TYR A 239 -8.51 10.58 -2.00
CA TYR A 239 -8.76 9.20 -2.44
C TYR A 239 -8.24 8.18 -1.41
N SER A 240 -8.68 6.93 -1.55
CA SER A 240 -8.28 5.80 -0.73
C SER A 240 -7.10 5.07 -1.37
N ARG A 241 -6.04 4.80 -0.61
CA ARG A 241 -4.86 4.03 -1.03
C ARG A 241 -4.64 2.86 -0.08
N TRP A 242 -4.51 1.64 -0.62
CA TRP A 242 -4.05 0.48 0.14
C TRP A 242 -2.51 0.46 0.17
N ASP A 243 -1.94 0.52 1.37
CA ASP A 243 -0.49 0.47 1.60
C ASP A 243 -0.07 -0.92 2.10
N ASP A 244 0.37 -1.80 1.21
CA ASP A 244 0.75 -3.21 1.53
C ASP A 244 2.26 -3.49 1.38
N MET A 245 3.07 -2.42 1.24
CA MET A 245 4.50 -2.54 1.02
C MET A 245 5.21 -3.15 2.24
N GLY A 246 5.66 -4.40 2.11
CA GLY A 246 6.41 -5.07 3.18
C GLY A 246 5.53 -5.59 4.33
N GLY A 247 4.22 -5.57 4.14
CA GLY A 247 3.19 -5.88 5.12
C GLY A 247 2.01 -4.91 4.98
N ASP A 248 0.90 -5.29 5.58
CA ASP A 248 -0.37 -4.58 5.46
C ASP A 248 -0.47 -3.41 6.46
N HIS A 249 -0.56 -2.19 5.93
CA HIS A 249 -0.72 -0.95 6.69
C HIS A 249 -2.09 -0.30 6.48
N GLY A 250 -3.08 -1.06 5.98
CA GLY A 250 -4.45 -0.61 5.79
C GLY A 250 -4.66 0.33 4.59
N ILE A 251 -5.90 0.80 4.46
CA ILE A 251 -6.37 1.71 3.42
C ILE A 251 -6.46 3.14 3.97
N ASN A 252 -5.51 3.97 3.59
CA ASN A 252 -5.29 5.33 4.05
C ASN A 252 -5.90 6.36 3.08
N LEU A 253 -6.07 7.60 3.55
CA LEU A 253 -6.50 8.72 2.72
C LEU A 253 -5.30 9.50 2.20
N TYR A 254 -5.24 9.71 0.90
CA TYR A 254 -4.23 10.52 0.20
C TYR A 254 -4.89 11.65 -0.57
N LYS A 255 -4.12 12.69 -0.88
CA LYS A 255 -4.57 13.82 -1.68
C LYS A 255 -3.59 14.16 -2.78
N MET A 256 -4.10 14.62 -3.91
CA MET A 256 -3.31 15.10 -5.06
C MET A 256 -4.07 16.19 -5.84
N ASN A 257 -3.39 16.88 -6.74
CA ASN A 257 -4.01 17.72 -7.74
C ASN A 257 -4.69 16.87 -8.83
N PRO A 258 -5.66 17.41 -9.60
CA PRO A 258 -6.36 16.67 -10.66
C PRO A 258 -5.46 16.12 -11.78
N ASP A 259 -4.23 16.60 -11.91
CA ASP A 259 -3.21 16.14 -12.87
C ASP A 259 -2.24 15.09 -12.28
N GLY A 260 -2.49 14.63 -11.05
CA GLY A 260 -1.66 13.64 -10.35
C GLY A 260 -0.41 14.18 -9.66
N THR A 261 -0.17 15.49 -9.70
CA THR A 261 0.92 16.15 -8.96
C THR A 261 0.57 16.37 -7.49
N GLU A 262 1.58 16.65 -6.66
CA GLU A 262 1.44 16.96 -5.23
C GLU A 262 0.74 15.84 -4.45
N ASN A 263 1.09 14.59 -4.75
CA ASN A 263 0.55 13.41 -4.09
C ASN A 263 1.15 13.25 -2.68
N GLU A 264 0.30 13.30 -1.65
CA GLU A 264 0.69 13.18 -0.24
C GLU A 264 -0.31 12.38 0.60
N LEU A 265 0.20 11.73 1.66
CA LEU A 265 -0.61 11.09 2.69
C LEU A 265 -1.38 12.17 3.47
N MET A 266 -2.68 11.97 3.67
CA MET A 266 -3.54 12.90 4.41
C MET A 266 -3.97 12.38 5.77
N PHE A 267 -4.38 11.12 5.86
CA PHE A 267 -4.93 10.58 7.11
C PHE A 267 -4.90 9.05 7.15
N GLY A 268 -4.57 8.47 8.30
CA GLY A 268 -5.01 7.11 8.64
C GLY A 268 -3.94 6.10 9.05
N TRP A 269 -2.66 6.39 8.80
CA TRP A 269 -1.56 5.41 8.87
C TRP A 269 -1.46 4.67 10.22
N HIS A 270 -1.83 5.34 11.31
CA HIS A 270 -1.87 4.78 12.67
C HIS A 270 -3.28 4.76 13.28
N SER A 271 -4.32 4.75 12.44
CA SER A 271 -5.72 4.95 12.84
C SER A 271 -6.67 3.79 12.53
N HIS A 272 -6.14 2.65 12.06
CA HIS A 272 -6.93 1.48 11.66
C HIS A 272 -7.52 0.68 12.83
N GLN A 273 -6.83 0.68 13.98
CA GLN A 273 -7.27 -0.02 15.20
C GLN A 273 -8.12 0.92 16.04
N MET A 274 -9.43 0.68 16.13
CA MET A 274 -10.33 1.53 16.93
C MET A 274 -11.21 0.71 17.87
N THR A 275 -11.23 1.11 19.14
CA THR A 275 -12.19 0.57 20.11
C THR A 275 -13.53 1.30 19.97
N LEU A 276 -14.54 0.61 19.46
CA LEU A 276 -15.92 1.07 19.27
C LEU A 276 -16.86 0.18 20.07
N ASP A 277 -17.71 0.76 20.92
CA ASP A 277 -18.71 0.01 21.72
C ASP A 277 -18.12 -1.18 22.52
N GLU A 278 -16.93 -0.96 23.12
CA GLU A 278 -16.15 -1.96 23.87
C GLU A 278 -15.57 -3.12 23.03
N GLN A 279 -15.58 -2.99 21.70
CA GLN A 279 -14.99 -3.94 20.75
C GLN A 279 -13.88 -3.28 19.94
N ASP A 280 -12.79 -4.01 19.73
CA ASP A 280 -11.70 -3.54 18.87
C ASP A 280 -12.03 -3.90 17.41
N GLU A 281 -12.15 -2.88 16.56
CA GLU A 281 -12.47 -2.99 15.15
C GLU A 281 -11.25 -2.63 14.30
N GLN A 282 -11.07 -3.34 13.18
CA GLN A 282 -10.20 -2.86 12.10
C GLN A 282 -11.01 -2.05 11.13
N ILE A 283 -10.58 -0.83 10.91
CA ILE A 283 -11.29 0.13 10.07
C ILE A 283 -10.46 0.46 8.86
N GLU A 284 -11.09 0.40 7.69
CA GLU A 284 -10.51 0.81 6.42
C GLU A 284 -11.16 2.12 5.94
N PHE A 285 -10.35 3.10 5.52
CA PHE A 285 -10.85 4.40 5.10
C PHE A 285 -11.21 4.40 3.61
N VAL A 286 -12.39 3.86 3.28
CA VAL A 286 -12.92 3.76 1.91
C VAL A 286 -14.10 4.70 1.65
N LYS A 287 -14.22 5.16 0.40
CA LYS A 287 -15.36 5.94 -0.12
C LYS A 287 -15.66 7.22 0.68
N PRO A 288 -14.69 8.15 0.80
CA PRO A 288 -14.90 9.41 1.50
C PRO A 288 -15.97 10.27 0.84
N GLN A 289 -16.68 11.04 1.66
CA GLN A 289 -17.60 12.10 1.23
C GLN A 289 -17.20 13.42 1.91
N GLN A 290 -17.53 14.57 1.33
CA GLN A 290 -17.26 15.87 1.96
C GLN A 290 -18.56 16.55 2.38
N LEU A 291 -18.63 16.97 3.64
CA LEU A 291 -19.73 17.77 4.15
C LEU A 291 -19.61 19.25 3.71
N PRO A 292 -20.72 20.00 3.66
CA PRO A 292 -20.69 21.44 3.31
C PRO A 292 -19.80 22.31 4.21
N ASN A 293 -19.45 21.83 5.41
CA ASN A 293 -18.56 22.51 6.35
C ASN A 293 -17.06 22.21 6.11
N GLY A 294 -16.74 21.33 5.15
CA GLY A 294 -15.37 20.94 4.80
C GLY A 294 -14.92 19.61 5.41
N ASN A 295 -15.54 19.14 6.50
CA ASN A 295 -15.17 17.88 7.14
C ASN A 295 -15.45 16.68 6.23
N ILE A 296 -14.67 15.62 6.38
CA ILE A 296 -14.87 14.37 5.65
C ILE A 296 -15.87 13.50 6.40
N LEU A 297 -16.94 13.07 5.73
CA LEU A 297 -17.87 12.05 6.21
C LEU A 297 -17.36 10.69 5.74
N MET A 298 -17.21 9.76 6.67
CA MET A 298 -16.89 8.36 6.41
C MET A 298 -18.00 7.45 6.94
N LEU A 299 -18.32 6.41 6.20
CA LEU A 299 -19.23 5.34 6.63
C LEU A 299 -18.39 4.13 7.01
N LEU A 300 -17.98 4.07 8.28
CA LEU A 300 -17.13 2.98 8.77
C LEU A 300 -17.88 1.65 8.65
N SER A 301 -17.13 0.59 8.40
CA SER A 301 -17.63 -0.77 8.22
C SER A 301 -16.91 -1.70 9.18
N SER A 302 -17.57 -2.76 9.62
CA SER A 302 -16.93 -3.85 10.36
C SER A 302 -16.12 -4.74 9.42
N GLN A 303 -15.30 -5.63 9.99
CA GLN A 303 -14.59 -6.68 9.27
C GLN A 303 -15.50 -7.79 8.75
N ASP A 304 -16.72 -7.92 9.25
CA ASP A 304 -17.70 -8.83 8.66
C ASP A 304 -18.16 -8.28 7.30
N GLU A 305 -17.61 -8.84 6.23
CA GLU A 305 -17.84 -8.45 4.85
C GLU A 305 -19.30 -8.67 4.40
N MET A 306 -20.05 -9.48 5.14
CA MET A 306 -21.48 -9.73 4.95
C MET A 306 -22.36 -8.72 5.69
N SER A 307 -21.77 -7.91 6.58
CA SER A 307 -22.48 -6.91 7.35
C SER A 307 -22.68 -5.64 6.54
N TYR A 308 -23.95 -5.30 6.34
CA TYR A 308 -24.35 -4.07 5.65
C TYR A 308 -24.35 -2.85 6.58
N GLN A 309 -24.09 -3.06 7.88
CA GLN A 309 -24.19 -2.03 8.90
C GLN A 309 -23.00 -1.06 8.83
N LYS A 310 -23.30 0.23 8.73
CA LYS A 310 -22.31 1.31 8.69
C LYS A 310 -22.45 2.23 9.90
N ARG A 311 -21.32 2.80 10.33
CA ARG A 311 -21.27 3.83 11.37
C ARG A 311 -20.81 5.16 10.76
N PRO A 312 -21.65 6.20 10.73
CA PRO A 312 -21.29 7.48 10.13
C PRO A 312 -20.42 8.29 11.10
N VAL A 313 -19.23 8.67 10.65
CA VAL A 313 -18.29 9.49 11.41
C VAL A 313 -17.81 10.68 10.58
N THR A 314 -17.43 11.75 11.24
CA THR A 314 -16.69 12.86 10.62
C THR A 314 -15.22 12.79 10.97
N ILE A 315 -14.35 13.08 10.00
CA ILE A 315 -12.90 13.17 10.16
C ILE A 315 -12.45 14.60 9.86
N ASN A 316 -11.69 15.19 10.79
CA ASN A 316 -11.03 16.47 10.62
C ASN A 316 -9.59 16.25 10.12
N ILE A 317 -9.43 16.22 8.81
CA ILE A 317 -8.13 15.99 8.14
C ILE A 317 -7.25 17.26 8.03
N ASP A 318 -7.80 18.43 8.35
CA ASP A 318 -7.05 19.70 8.28
C ASP A 318 -6.14 19.87 9.49
N GLU A 319 -6.62 19.44 10.66
CA GLU A 319 -5.91 19.59 11.94
C GLU A 319 -5.22 18.30 12.42
N TYR A 320 -5.46 17.17 11.76
CA TYR A 320 -4.93 15.85 12.15
C TYR A 320 -4.41 15.05 10.96
N ILE A 321 -3.38 14.24 11.21
CA ILE A 321 -2.86 13.22 10.28
C ILE A 321 -3.27 11.80 10.71
N ASP A 322 -3.60 11.62 11.98
CA ASP A 322 -4.15 10.39 12.54
C ASP A 322 -5.18 10.71 13.60
N ASN A 323 -5.99 9.73 13.98
CA ASN A 323 -7.08 9.90 14.94
C ASN A 323 -6.63 10.58 16.25
N GLN A 324 -5.40 10.33 16.70
CA GLN A 324 -4.84 10.90 17.92
C GLN A 324 -3.60 11.78 17.68
N GLN A 325 -3.20 12.01 16.43
CA GLN A 325 -2.06 12.86 16.09
C GLN A 325 -2.52 14.13 15.37
N ALA A 326 -2.35 15.26 16.05
CA ALA A 326 -2.56 16.56 15.44
C ALA A 326 -1.38 16.95 14.53
N THR A 327 -1.65 17.79 13.51
CA THR A 327 -0.59 18.40 12.70
C THR A 327 0.24 19.38 13.54
N ALA A 328 1.52 19.55 13.21
CA ALA A 328 2.40 20.47 13.93
C ALA A 328 1.91 21.94 13.88
N VAL A 329 1.16 22.30 12.84
CA VAL A 329 0.64 23.66 12.62
C VAL A 329 -0.72 23.92 13.27
N SER A 330 -1.46 22.88 13.67
CA SER A 330 -2.80 23.01 14.28
C SER A 330 -2.77 23.73 15.64
N GLY A 331 -1.63 23.72 16.33
CA GLY A 331 -1.50 24.22 17.70
C GLY A 331 -2.28 23.38 18.73
N LYS A 332 -2.85 22.24 18.32
CA LYS A 332 -3.48 21.27 19.21
C LYS A 332 -2.40 20.40 19.85
N THR A 333 -2.60 20.06 21.12
CA THR A 333 -1.74 19.10 21.82
C THR A 333 -2.38 17.73 21.77
N ASP A 334 -1.61 16.70 21.45
CA ASP A 334 -2.03 15.30 21.54
C ASP A 334 -2.48 15.03 22.98
N ASN A 335 -3.80 14.87 23.16
CA ASN A 335 -4.40 14.52 24.45
C ASN A 335 -5.53 13.53 24.22
N THR A 336 -5.79 12.68 25.20
CA THR A 336 -6.78 11.58 25.13
C THR A 336 -8.24 12.05 25.05
N THR A 337 -8.50 13.34 24.82
CA THR A 337 -9.86 13.91 24.78
C THR A 337 -10.22 14.53 23.43
N ASN A 338 -9.25 14.77 22.54
CA ASN A 338 -9.48 15.39 21.24
C ASN A 338 -9.04 14.43 20.12
N ASN A 339 -10.00 13.77 19.49
CA ASN A 339 -9.76 12.85 18.38
C ASN A 339 -10.16 13.50 17.05
N ALA A 340 -9.50 13.09 15.96
CA ALA A 340 -9.86 13.51 14.61
C ALA A 340 -11.21 12.93 14.15
N ILE A 341 -11.50 11.70 14.60
CA ILE A 341 -12.70 10.96 14.28
C ILE A 341 -13.73 11.15 15.39
N SER A 342 -14.94 11.55 15.00
CA SER A 342 -16.09 11.65 15.90
C SER A 342 -17.34 11.12 15.20
N ASP A 343 -18.26 10.51 15.95
CA ASP A 343 -19.59 10.18 15.43
C ASP A 343 -20.23 11.43 14.79
N LEU A 344 -20.90 11.25 13.65
CA LEU A 344 -21.63 12.34 13.02
C LEU A 344 -22.71 12.84 13.98
N PRO A 345 -22.68 14.12 14.41
CA PRO A 345 -23.71 14.65 15.29
C PRO A 345 -25.03 14.76 14.53
N LEU A 346 -26.03 14.00 14.97
CA LEU A 346 -27.40 14.08 14.49
C LEU A 346 -28.33 14.52 15.64
N SER A 347 -29.35 15.28 15.31
CA SER A 347 -30.46 15.70 16.18
C SER A 347 -31.21 14.53 16.81
N PHE A 348 -31.32 13.43 16.07
CA PHE A 348 -31.79 12.14 16.59
C PHE A 348 -30.61 11.39 17.21
N ASP A 349 -30.84 10.81 18.38
CA ASP A 349 -29.80 10.05 19.11
C ASP A 349 -29.59 8.66 18.51
N PHE A 350 -29.22 8.60 17.23
CA PHE A 350 -28.86 7.36 16.56
C PHE A 350 -27.54 6.83 17.13
N LYS A 351 -27.56 5.59 17.62
CA LYS A 351 -26.40 4.82 18.07
C LYS A 351 -26.10 3.69 17.10
N PHE A 352 -25.74 4.04 15.87
CA PHE A 352 -25.30 3.06 14.88
C PHE A 352 -24.01 2.38 15.34
N ASN A 353 -24.01 1.06 15.32
CA ASN A 353 -22.91 0.20 15.73
C ASN A 353 -22.86 -1.02 14.80
N PHE A 354 -21.88 -1.89 15.01
CA PHE A 354 -21.68 -3.09 14.17
C PHE A 354 -22.29 -4.35 14.77
N ALA A 355 -23.01 -4.26 15.89
CA ALA A 355 -23.52 -5.45 16.56
C ALA A 355 -24.68 -6.09 15.77
N ASP A 356 -24.65 -7.42 15.67
CA ASP A 356 -25.77 -8.19 15.12
C ASP A 356 -26.97 -8.29 16.07
N ALA A 357 -26.77 -7.88 17.32
CA ALA A 357 -27.81 -7.83 18.34
C ALA A 357 -28.91 -6.81 17.99
N LEU A 358 -29.98 -6.83 18.79
CA LEU A 358 -31.06 -5.85 18.71
C LEU A 358 -30.50 -4.43 18.87
N SER A 359 -30.56 -3.62 17.80
CA SER A 359 -30.15 -2.21 17.81
C SER A 359 -31.38 -1.31 17.76
N PRO A 360 -31.79 -0.64 18.87
CA PRO A 360 -32.95 0.24 18.86
C PRO A 360 -32.89 1.39 17.84
N SER A 361 -31.67 1.79 17.43
CA SER A 361 -31.44 2.80 16.38
C SER A 361 -31.62 2.26 14.97
N GLY A 362 -31.87 0.96 14.80
CA GLY A 362 -31.87 0.29 13.50
C GLY A 362 -30.47 0.15 12.93
N ARG A 363 -30.40 -0.14 11.62
CA ARG A 363 -29.15 -0.38 10.88
C ARG A 363 -29.05 0.55 9.69
N LEU A 364 -27.93 1.25 9.58
CA LEU A 364 -27.61 2.14 8.48
C LEU A 364 -26.82 1.39 7.40
N THR A 365 -27.17 1.55 6.13
CA THR A 365 -26.35 1.03 5.02
C THR A 365 -25.71 2.13 4.20
N HIS A 366 -26.38 3.28 4.08
CA HIS A 366 -25.90 4.42 3.33
C HIS A 366 -26.42 5.73 3.89
N LEU A 367 -25.56 6.75 3.88
CA LEU A 367 -25.90 8.12 4.24
C LEU A 367 -25.29 9.05 3.19
N TYR A 368 -26.14 9.85 2.56
CA TYR A 368 -25.74 10.86 1.57
C TYR A 368 -26.11 12.25 2.09
N PRO A 369 -25.14 13.13 2.37
CA PRO A 369 -25.40 14.52 2.71
C PRO A 369 -25.85 15.27 1.46
N LEU A 370 -26.94 16.02 1.56
CA LEU A 370 -27.34 16.89 0.47
C LEU A 370 -26.23 17.93 0.20
N PRO A 371 -25.92 18.24 -1.08
CA PRO A 371 -24.87 19.20 -1.43
C PRO A 371 -25.26 20.68 -1.17
N ASP A 372 -25.88 20.95 -0.02
CA ASP A 372 -26.27 22.26 0.45
C ASP A 372 -26.07 22.42 1.97
N ASN A 373 -26.20 23.65 2.47
CA ASN A 373 -26.04 23.94 3.90
C ASN A 373 -27.28 23.60 4.76
N SER A 374 -28.17 22.75 4.27
CA SER A 374 -29.46 22.47 4.92
C SER A 374 -29.37 21.47 6.09
N GLN A 375 -28.26 20.73 6.20
CA GLN A 375 -28.11 19.60 7.13
C GLN A 375 -29.17 18.52 6.91
N ARG A 376 -29.51 18.28 5.64
CA ARG A 376 -30.37 17.17 5.23
C ARG A 376 -29.55 16.02 4.68
N TYR A 377 -30.05 14.82 4.93
CA TYR A 377 -29.40 13.58 4.53
C TYR A 377 -30.41 12.61 3.93
N LEU A 378 -30.03 11.91 2.87
CA LEU A 378 -30.69 10.66 2.49
C LEU A 378 -30.08 9.53 3.29
N LEU A 379 -30.95 8.74 3.92
CA LEU A 379 -30.61 7.69 4.87
C LEU A 379 -31.23 6.38 4.39
N SER A 380 -30.41 5.41 3.99
CA SER A 380 -30.86 4.03 3.78
C SER A 380 -30.82 3.28 5.10
N TRP A 381 -32.00 2.94 5.63
CA TRP A 381 -32.17 2.57 7.02
C TRP A 381 -33.13 1.38 7.17
N ASP A 382 -32.66 0.33 7.84
CA ASP A 382 -33.51 -0.74 8.36
C ASP A 382 -33.92 -0.37 9.79
N LEU A 383 -35.17 0.08 9.92
CA LEU A 383 -35.77 0.40 11.21
C LEU A 383 -35.77 -0.86 12.10
N CYS A 384 -35.37 -0.72 13.36
CA CYS A 384 -35.42 -1.81 14.31
C CYS A 384 -36.85 -2.34 14.46
N ARG A 385 -37.07 -3.58 14.03
CA ARG A 385 -38.36 -4.27 14.09
C ARG A 385 -38.17 -5.67 14.66
N VAL A 386 -39.10 -6.07 15.52
CA VAL A 386 -39.11 -7.37 16.19
C VAL A 386 -40.47 -8.04 16.08
N VAL A 387 -40.47 -9.36 16.18
CA VAL A 387 -41.69 -10.17 16.18
C VAL A 387 -42.13 -10.41 17.64
N VAL A 388 -43.30 -9.89 18.01
CA VAL A 388 -43.92 -10.07 19.33
C VAL A 388 -45.32 -10.64 19.11
N GLU A 389 -45.60 -11.83 19.65
CA GLU A 389 -46.90 -12.51 19.51
C GLU A 389 -47.34 -12.66 18.04
N GLU A 390 -46.43 -13.08 17.15
CA GLU A 390 -46.65 -13.19 15.69
C GLU A 390 -46.96 -11.85 14.98
N GLN A 391 -46.73 -10.71 15.63
CA GLN A 391 -46.87 -9.37 15.03
C GLN A 391 -45.54 -8.63 14.99
N ILE A 392 -45.25 -8.01 13.85
CA ILE A 392 -44.08 -7.13 13.71
C ILE A 392 -44.38 -5.80 14.41
N ARG A 393 -43.48 -5.39 15.31
CA ARG A 393 -43.50 -4.11 16.01
C ARG A 393 -42.16 -3.42 15.89
N ALA A 394 -42.16 -2.09 15.82
CA ALA A 394 -40.93 -1.32 15.89
C ALA A 394 -40.39 -1.33 17.32
N CYS A 395 -39.06 -1.38 17.49
CA CYS A 395 -38.42 -1.44 18.80
C CYS A 395 -38.75 -0.23 19.67
N GLY A 396 -38.92 0.95 19.06
CA GLY A 396 -39.37 2.16 19.78
C GLY A 396 -40.79 2.08 20.37
N GLN A 397 -41.57 1.04 20.04
CA GLN A 397 -42.89 0.78 20.63
C GLN A 397 -42.83 -0.14 21.85
N LEU A 398 -41.65 -0.68 22.18
CA LEU A 398 -41.43 -1.54 23.33
C LEU A 398 -40.90 -0.74 24.52
N THR A 399 -41.17 -1.21 25.73
CA THR A 399 -40.54 -0.66 26.95
C THR A 399 -39.10 -1.17 27.08
N ASP A 400 -38.27 -0.45 27.86
CA ASP A 400 -36.90 -0.89 28.16
C ASP A 400 -36.85 -2.33 28.73
N GLU A 401 -37.85 -2.72 29.54
CA GLU A 401 -37.95 -4.08 30.09
C GLU A 401 -38.25 -5.12 29.01
N GLN A 402 -39.09 -4.77 28.02
CA GLN A 402 -39.39 -5.65 26.89
C GLN A 402 -38.20 -5.79 25.95
N LEU A 403 -37.43 -4.72 25.71
CA LEU A 403 -36.22 -4.75 24.88
C LEU A 403 -35.11 -5.63 25.46
N LEU A 404 -35.14 -5.91 26.77
CA LEU A 404 -34.20 -6.81 27.44
C LEU A 404 -34.61 -8.29 27.37
N ASP A 405 -35.77 -8.61 26.79
CA ASP A 405 -36.23 -9.98 26.64
C ASP A 405 -35.41 -10.72 25.56
N GLN A 406 -34.64 -11.72 26.00
CA GLN A 406 -33.79 -12.54 25.13
C GLN A 406 -34.58 -13.46 24.18
N THR A 407 -35.91 -13.53 24.30
CA THR A 407 -36.78 -14.28 23.38
C THR A 407 -37.24 -13.46 22.17
N LEU A 408 -36.96 -12.15 22.14
CA LEU A 408 -37.25 -11.32 20.98
C LEU A 408 -36.44 -11.78 19.77
N THR A 409 -37.13 -11.98 18.66
CA THR A 409 -36.52 -12.23 17.35
C THR A 409 -36.68 -11.00 16.48
N LEU A 410 -35.59 -10.61 15.80
CA LEU A 410 -35.64 -9.57 14.76
C LEU A 410 -36.62 -9.99 13.66
N ALA A 411 -37.35 -9.02 13.11
CA ALA A 411 -38.06 -9.23 11.86
C ALA A 411 -37.07 -9.24 10.69
N ASP A 412 -37.50 -9.75 9.53
CA ASP A 412 -36.67 -9.70 8.33
C ASP A 412 -36.26 -8.24 8.00
N PRO A 413 -35.01 -7.98 7.58
CA PRO A 413 -34.55 -6.63 7.29
C PRO A 413 -35.38 -5.95 6.21
N LEU A 414 -35.64 -4.64 6.37
CA LEU A 414 -36.30 -3.81 5.36
C LEU A 414 -35.61 -2.45 5.29
N TYR A 415 -34.67 -2.33 4.36
CA TYR A 415 -33.89 -1.12 4.14
C TYR A 415 -34.67 -0.10 3.32
N GLU A 416 -35.35 0.82 3.98
CA GLU A 416 -36.09 1.90 3.35
C GLU A 416 -35.22 3.15 3.16
N LEU A 417 -35.54 3.98 2.18
CA LEU A 417 -34.88 5.26 1.98
C LEU A 417 -35.66 6.38 2.66
N TRP A 418 -35.00 7.10 3.55
CA TRP A 418 -35.56 8.21 4.33
C TRP A 418 -34.81 9.51 4.02
N LEU A 419 -35.54 10.62 4.07
CA LEU A 419 -34.98 11.96 4.12
C LEU A 419 -34.97 12.41 5.57
N LEU A 420 -33.78 12.62 6.12
CA LEU A 420 -33.58 13.20 7.44
C LEU A 420 -33.31 14.70 7.29
N ASN A 421 -34.11 15.54 7.93
CA ASN A 421 -33.82 16.95 8.15
C ASN A 421 -33.34 17.14 9.58
N ASP A 422 -32.01 17.24 9.72
CA ASP A 422 -31.37 17.27 11.02
C ASP A 422 -31.56 18.62 11.73
N ALA A 423 -31.63 19.71 10.97
CA ALA A 423 -31.84 21.05 11.51
C ALA A 423 -33.20 21.21 12.21
N ASP A 424 -34.24 20.58 11.65
CA ASP A 424 -35.60 20.64 12.19
C ASP A 424 -35.98 19.41 13.04
N GLY A 425 -35.13 18.37 13.03
CA GLY A 425 -35.37 17.09 13.71
C GLY A 425 -36.56 16.34 13.12
N THR A 426 -36.62 16.24 11.79
CA THR A 426 -37.73 15.59 11.07
C THR A 426 -37.27 14.52 10.09
N GLN A 427 -38.17 13.59 9.76
CA GLN A 427 -37.88 12.50 8.84
C GLN A 427 -39.07 12.20 7.92
N GLN A 428 -38.80 11.94 6.64
CA GLN A 428 -39.80 11.62 5.62
C GLN A 428 -39.40 10.36 4.86
N LEU A 429 -40.34 9.43 4.68
CA LEU A 429 -40.13 8.24 3.85
C LEU A 429 -40.05 8.63 2.36
N VAL A 430 -38.92 8.31 1.72
CA VAL A 430 -38.66 8.60 0.31
C VAL A 430 -38.99 7.40 -0.56
N ALA A 431 -38.48 6.20 -0.26
CA ALA A 431 -38.74 5.00 -1.04
C ALA A 431 -38.85 3.76 -0.15
N ASN A 432 -39.78 2.87 -0.50
CA ASN A 432 -39.87 1.55 0.10
C ASN A 432 -38.89 0.60 -0.60
N SER A 433 -38.36 -0.37 0.15
CA SER A 433 -37.73 -1.57 -0.39
C SER A 433 -38.65 -2.78 -0.21
N GLU A 434 -38.18 -3.95 -0.61
CA GLU A 434 -38.83 -5.25 -0.42
C GLU A 434 -37.98 -6.12 0.53
N GLU A 435 -38.62 -7.11 1.17
CA GLU A 435 -37.89 -8.11 1.95
C GLU A 435 -36.84 -8.81 1.06
N GLY A 436 -35.66 -9.07 1.62
CA GLY A 436 -34.54 -9.66 0.88
C GLY A 436 -33.77 -8.67 -0.01
N LYS A 437 -34.09 -7.37 0.02
CA LYS A 437 -33.40 -6.33 -0.76
C LYS A 437 -32.89 -5.18 0.11
N VAL A 438 -31.77 -4.60 -0.32
CA VAL A 438 -31.08 -3.50 0.35
C VAL A 438 -30.87 -2.33 -0.60
N ILE A 439 -31.05 -1.10 -0.10
CA ILE A 439 -30.61 0.11 -0.81
C ILE A 439 -29.16 0.37 -0.41
N THR A 440 -28.23 0.25 -1.36
CA THR A 440 -26.79 0.32 -1.08
C THR A 440 -26.23 1.72 -1.25
N GLU A 441 -26.83 2.52 -2.15
CA GLU A 441 -26.43 3.90 -2.43
C GLU A 441 -27.64 4.73 -2.87
N ALA A 442 -27.63 6.01 -2.54
CA ALA A 442 -28.64 6.96 -3.00
C ALA A 442 -28.08 8.38 -3.07
N LEU A 443 -28.55 9.18 -4.02
CA LEU A 443 -28.23 10.60 -4.13
C LEU A 443 -29.40 11.44 -4.62
N VAL A 444 -29.26 12.76 -4.54
CA VAL A 444 -30.21 13.73 -5.08
C VAL A 444 -29.59 14.45 -6.27
N MET A 445 -30.30 14.52 -7.39
CA MET A 445 -29.92 15.29 -8.57
C MET A 445 -30.25 16.77 -8.38
N GLN A 446 -29.54 17.44 -7.46
CA GLN A 446 -29.68 18.87 -7.20
C GLN A 446 -28.36 19.61 -7.45
N PRO A 447 -28.40 20.88 -7.88
CA PRO A 447 -27.21 21.70 -7.97
C PRO A 447 -26.55 21.87 -6.59
N SER A 448 -25.23 21.76 -6.55
CA SER A 448 -24.44 22.04 -5.35
C SER A 448 -24.50 23.53 -5.02
N SER A 449 -24.69 23.85 -3.74
CA SER A 449 -24.53 25.23 -3.24
C SER A 449 -23.06 25.63 -3.03
N GLN A 450 -22.16 24.65 -3.05
CA GLN A 450 -20.72 24.76 -2.85
C GLN A 450 -20.04 24.23 -4.13
N PRO A 451 -19.91 25.04 -5.20
CA PRO A 451 -19.23 24.61 -6.41
C PRO A 451 -17.75 24.34 -6.10
N LYS A 452 -17.20 23.26 -6.67
CA LYS A 452 -15.80 22.89 -6.49
C LYS A 452 -14.87 23.88 -7.20
N ALA A 453 -13.75 24.22 -6.58
CA ALA A 453 -12.75 25.09 -7.18
C ALA A 453 -12.04 24.37 -8.34
N PHE A 454 -11.73 25.12 -9.40
CA PHE A 454 -10.96 24.60 -10.53
C PHE A 454 -9.46 24.75 -10.25
N ILE A 455 -8.73 23.65 -10.36
CA ILE A 455 -7.27 23.61 -10.37
C ILE A 455 -6.85 23.28 -11.81
N ALA A 456 -6.03 24.14 -12.40
CA ALA A 456 -5.46 23.89 -13.71
C ALA A 456 -4.26 22.94 -13.59
N ASP A 457 -4.09 22.07 -14.58
CA ASP A 457 -2.92 21.21 -14.69
C ASP A 457 -1.64 22.04 -14.65
N GLN A 458 -0.63 21.54 -13.95
CA GLN A 458 0.68 22.16 -13.85
C GLN A 458 1.35 22.22 -15.24
N VAL A 459 1.99 23.35 -15.53
CA VAL A 459 2.53 23.62 -16.86
C VAL A 459 4.04 23.37 -16.88
N VAL A 460 4.47 22.57 -17.85
CA VAL A 460 5.90 22.33 -18.13
C VAL A 460 6.63 23.64 -18.44
N GLY A 461 7.69 23.92 -17.69
CA GLY A 461 8.46 25.16 -17.77
C GLY A 461 7.98 26.27 -16.83
N ASN A 462 6.91 26.03 -16.06
CA ASN A 462 6.42 26.94 -15.03
C ASN A 462 6.47 26.26 -13.65
N GLU A 463 5.55 25.35 -13.37
CA GLU A 463 5.54 24.53 -12.15
C GLU A 463 6.40 23.27 -12.29
N LEU A 464 6.30 22.59 -13.45
CA LEU A 464 7.08 21.38 -13.73
C LEU A 464 8.40 21.72 -14.41
N ASP A 465 9.49 21.08 -13.99
CA ASP A 465 10.80 21.26 -14.59
C ASP A 465 10.82 20.70 -16.03
N PRO A 466 11.12 21.52 -17.04
CA PRO A 466 11.04 21.11 -18.44
C PRO A 466 12.13 20.12 -18.84
N GLN A 467 13.30 20.15 -18.18
CA GLN A 467 14.37 19.21 -18.46
C GLN A 467 14.00 17.84 -17.90
N LEU A 468 13.59 17.78 -16.62
CA LEU A 468 13.15 16.54 -15.99
C LEU A 468 11.97 15.92 -16.74
N HIS A 469 10.99 16.73 -17.14
CA HIS A 469 9.84 16.27 -17.92
C HIS A 469 10.27 15.63 -19.26
N GLN A 470 11.15 16.30 -20.02
CA GLN A 470 11.66 15.77 -21.29
C GLN A 470 12.45 14.47 -21.10
N GLU A 471 13.13 14.34 -19.97
CA GLU A 471 13.90 13.16 -19.60
C GLU A 471 13.03 12.04 -18.98
N LEU A 472 11.70 12.20 -18.88
CA LEU A 472 10.79 11.27 -18.18
C LEU A 472 11.21 11.01 -16.72
N ALA A 473 11.69 12.06 -16.07
CA ALA A 473 12.23 12.05 -14.73
C ALA A 473 11.51 13.04 -13.82
N ALA A 474 11.73 12.88 -12.53
CA ALA A 474 11.29 13.79 -11.46
C ALA A 474 12.45 13.99 -10.47
N ALA A 475 12.25 14.80 -9.44
CA ALA A 475 13.24 15.00 -8.40
C ALA A 475 12.72 14.72 -6.99
N ILE A 476 13.56 14.12 -6.16
CA ILE A 476 13.33 13.99 -4.72
C ILE A 476 14.35 14.87 -3.99
N HIS A 477 13.87 15.72 -3.09
CA HIS A 477 14.69 16.55 -2.22
C HIS A 477 14.40 16.25 -0.75
N ILE A 478 15.37 15.68 -0.04
CA ILE A 478 15.32 15.48 1.41
C ILE A 478 16.13 16.60 2.08
N ARG A 479 15.50 17.37 2.97
CA ARG A 479 16.21 18.47 3.66
C ARG A 479 17.31 17.97 4.57
N SER A 480 17.12 16.89 5.33
CA SER A 480 18.22 16.14 5.94
C SER A 480 17.80 14.74 6.34
N VAL A 481 18.64 13.74 6.07
CA VAL A 481 18.47 12.39 6.60
C VAL A 481 18.78 12.27 8.09
N TYR A 482 19.31 13.33 8.72
CA TYR A 482 19.54 13.39 10.17
C TYR A 482 18.36 14.02 10.92
N ASP A 483 17.41 14.62 10.20
CA ASP A 483 16.17 15.14 10.76
C ASP A 483 15.20 13.98 10.93
N PHE A 484 14.98 13.54 12.17
CA PHE A 484 13.93 12.57 12.52
C PHE A 484 12.85 13.29 13.30
N ASP A 485 11.76 13.63 12.63
CA ASP A 485 10.58 14.29 13.18
C ASP A 485 10.91 15.60 13.92
N GLY A 486 11.77 16.43 13.32
CA GLY A 486 12.22 17.68 13.91
C GLY A 486 13.28 17.50 14.99
N GLN A 487 13.87 16.30 15.14
CA GLN A 487 14.95 16.02 16.08
C GLN A 487 16.22 15.61 15.35
N ASP A 488 17.36 16.10 15.84
CA ASP A 488 18.67 15.79 15.26
C ASP A 488 19.11 14.41 15.74
N SER A 489 19.13 13.44 14.82
CA SER A 489 19.54 12.07 15.09
C SER A 489 21.07 11.88 15.04
N SER A 490 21.83 12.92 14.70
CA SER A 490 23.28 12.81 14.65
C SER A 490 23.88 12.69 16.05
N SER A 491 24.74 11.70 16.24
CA SER A 491 25.38 11.41 17.53
C SER A 491 26.51 12.38 17.91
N ASN A 492 26.82 13.36 17.05
CA ASN A 492 27.95 14.27 17.21
C ASN A 492 27.59 15.52 18.02
N GLN A 493 28.49 15.93 18.93
CA GLN A 493 28.35 17.19 19.66
C GLN A 493 28.35 18.38 18.68
N GLY A 494 27.20 19.04 18.52
CA GLY A 494 27.02 20.15 17.56
C GLY A 494 26.12 19.82 16.37
N GLY A 495 25.63 18.58 16.25
CA GLY A 495 24.56 18.22 15.33
C GLY A 495 24.90 18.38 13.85
N ILE A 496 23.88 18.58 13.02
CA ILE A 496 23.97 18.91 11.58
C ILE A 496 24.95 20.05 11.31
N SER A 497 24.96 21.10 12.15
CA SER A 497 25.85 22.25 11.95
C SER A 497 27.33 21.87 11.97
N ARG A 498 27.73 20.91 12.82
CA ARG A 498 29.09 20.37 12.85
C ARG A 498 29.37 19.46 11.66
N LEU A 499 28.40 18.64 11.26
CA LEU A 499 28.53 17.75 10.10
C LEU A 499 28.72 18.54 8.80
N SER A 500 28.03 19.68 8.66
CA SER A 500 28.11 20.56 7.49
C SER A 500 29.45 21.28 7.31
N ASP A 501 30.30 21.33 8.34
CA ASP A 501 31.63 21.96 8.29
C ASP A 501 32.71 20.90 8.00
N PRO A 502 33.28 20.87 6.77
CA PRO A 502 34.26 19.86 6.36
C PRO A 502 35.61 19.99 7.08
N SER A 503 35.86 21.09 7.79
CA SER A 503 37.07 21.24 8.63
C SER A 503 36.91 20.59 10.02
N LEU A 504 35.67 20.36 10.44
CA LEU A 504 35.34 19.74 11.74
C LEU A 504 34.97 18.26 11.61
N THR A 505 34.32 17.87 10.51
CA THR A 505 33.90 16.49 10.25
C THR A 505 34.43 16.03 8.88
N PRO A 506 35.49 15.21 8.83
CA PRO A 506 35.92 14.61 7.57
C PRO A 506 34.86 13.64 7.05
N ALA A 507 34.82 13.42 5.75
CA ALA A 507 33.82 12.57 5.09
C ALA A 507 33.76 11.15 5.67
N SER A 508 34.90 10.59 6.08
CA SER A 508 35.00 9.28 6.73
C SER A 508 34.27 9.18 8.07
N GLU A 509 33.96 10.30 8.72
CA GLU A 509 33.25 10.35 10.00
C GLU A 509 31.75 10.71 9.85
N LEU A 510 31.26 10.91 8.62
CA LEU A 510 29.84 11.12 8.36
C LEU A 510 29.06 9.79 8.55
N PRO A 511 28.03 9.74 9.42
CA PRO A 511 27.26 8.52 9.66
C PRO A 511 26.46 8.04 8.44
N ALA A 512 25.77 8.95 7.76
CA ALA A 512 25.07 8.70 6.51
C ALA A 512 25.95 9.11 5.34
N ARG A 513 26.15 8.22 4.37
CA ARG A 513 27.09 8.42 3.26
C ARG A 513 26.43 8.38 1.89
N PHE A 514 25.49 7.45 1.70
CA PHE A 514 24.83 7.27 0.41
C PHE A 514 23.33 7.05 0.59
N LEU A 515 22.54 7.46 -0.41
CA LEU A 515 21.15 7.09 -0.52
C LEU A 515 21.03 6.03 -1.63
N LYS A 516 20.30 4.95 -1.35
CA LYS A 516 19.87 3.95 -2.35
C LYS A 516 18.42 4.19 -2.68
N VAL A 517 18.11 4.16 -3.97
CA VAL A 517 16.74 4.16 -4.49
C VAL A 517 16.42 2.77 -5.02
N VAL A 518 15.27 2.23 -4.63
CA VAL A 518 14.76 0.94 -5.11
C VAL A 518 13.37 1.13 -5.71
N ARG A 519 13.00 0.23 -6.61
CA ARG A 519 11.67 0.17 -7.19
C ARG A 519 11.03 -1.19 -6.91
N GLY A 520 9.72 -1.19 -6.67
CA GLY A 520 8.94 -2.41 -6.66
C GLY A 520 8.68 -2.94 -8.07
N VAL A 521 8.91 -4.23 -8.28
CA VAL A 521 8.61 -4.87 -9.56
C VAL A 521 7.12 -5.22 -9.59
N PRO A 522 6.33 -4.70 -10.55
CA PRO A 522 4.93 -5.07 -10.68
C PRO A 522 4.79 -6.56 -10.99
N MET A 523 4.00 -7.28 -10.21
CA MET A 523 3.84 -8.74 -10.34
C MET A 523 2.87 -9.07 -11.48
N PRO A 524 3.26 -9.92 -12.44
CA PRO A 524 2.35 -10.40 -13.47
C PRO A 524 1.32 -11.38 -12.88
N PRO A 525 0.17 -11.54 -13.56
CA PRO A 525 -0.75 -12.62 -13.26
C PRO A 525 -0.20 -13.96 -13.74
N ASP A 526 -0.71 -15.06 -13.20
CA ASP A 526 -0.14 -16.40 -13.41
C ASP A 526 -0.27 -16.86 -14.89
N GLU A 527 -1.25 -16.33 -15.64
CA GLU A 527 -1.44 -16.56 -17.08
C GLU A 527 -0.29 -15.99 -17.91
N VAL A 528 0.30 -14.88 -17.45
CA VAL A 528 1.47 -14.25 -18.09
C VAL A 528 2.74 -14.95 -17.62
N ARG A 529 2.85 -15.19 -16.30
CA ARG A 529 3.99 -15.86 -15.70
C ARG A 529 3.63 -16.39 -14.31
N ASP A 530 3.46 -17.72 -14.23
CA ASP A 530 3.45 -18.43 -12.95
C ASP A 530 4.83 -18.33 -12.29
N ILE A 531 4.88 -17.73 -11.09
CA ILE A 531 6.08 -17.49 -10.29
C ILE A 531 6.02 -18.37 -9.04
N ALA A 532 6.92 -19.34 -8.98
CA ALA A 532 7.02 -20.22 -7.82
C ALA A 532 7.46 -19.42 -6.57
N ASN A 533 6.94 -19.77 -5.39
CA ASN A 533 7.34 -19.11 -4.14
C ASN A 533 8.87 -19.18 -3.88
N THR A 534 9.55 -20.19 -4.42
CA THR A 534 11.00 -20.35 -4.34
C THR A 534 11.76 -19.25 -5.07
N ASP A 535 11.19 -18.63 -6.11
CA ASP A 535 11.85 -17.60 -6.91
C ASP A 535 12.04 -16.28 -6.15
N PHE A 536 11.19 -16.03 -5.14
CA PHE A 536 11.39 -14.93 -4.19
C PHE A 536 12.52 -15.22 -3.20
N GLY A 537 12.86 -16.48 -2.96
CA GLY A 537 13.85 -16.90 -1.96
C GLY A 537 13.24 -17.21 -0.60
N ARG A 538 13.94 -16.87 0.49
CA ARG A 538 13.55 -17.17 1.87
C ARG A 538 12.22 -16.55 2.27
N SER A 539 11.94 -15.35 1.77
CA SER A 539 10.76 -14.57 2.14
C SER A 539 10.20 -13.87 0.92
N ARG A 540 8.88 -13.92 0.77
CA ARG A 540 8.13 -13.18 -0.25
C ARG A 540 7.62 -11.82 0.24
N ASN A 541 7.87 -11.44 1.49
CA ASN A 541 7.26 -10.25 2.11
C ASN A 541 7.65 -8.94 1.41
N GLN A 542 8.76 -8.91 0.67
CA GLN A 542 9.20 -7.73 -0.08
C GLN A 542 8.92 -7.87 -1.59
N LEU A 543 8.25 -8.94 -2.00
CA LEU A 543 8.12 -9.39 -3.39
C LEU A 543 9.45 -9.30 -4.14
N MET A 544 9.47 -8.89 -5.40
CA MET A 544 10.68 -8.62 -6.19
C MET A 544 10.99 -7.12 -6.23
N ARG A 545 12.29 -6.78 -6.18
CA ARG A 545 12.79 -5.40 -6.12
C ARG A 545 13.97 -5.20 -7.06
N GLU A 546 14.04 -4.04 -7.69
CA GLU A 546 15.18 -3.61 -8.50
C GLU A 546 15.83 -2.37 -7.88
N VAL A 547 17.16 -2.25 -7.98
CA VAL A 547 17.88 -1.08 -7.49
C VAL A 547 17.97 -0.04 -8.61
N ILE A 548 17.42 1.16 -8.38
CA ILE A 548 17.44 2.26 -9.36
C ILE A 548 18.75 3.05 -9.31
N GLY A 549 19.50 2.91 -8.22
CA GLY A 549 20.87 3.38 -8.11
C GLY A 549 21.15 4.13 -6.82
N TYR A 550 22.27 4.85 -6.84
CA TYR A 550 22.89 5.45 -5.66
C TYR A 550 23.27 6.90 -5.87
N THR A 551 23.27 7.68 -4.79
CA THR A 551 23.83 9.03 -4.74
C THR A 551 24.60 9.23 -3.43
N PRO A 552 25.65 10.08 -3.40
CA PRO A 552 26.18 10.56 -2.13
C PRO A 552 25.13 11.41 -1.38
N ILE A 553 25.18 11.34 -0.05
CA ILE A 553 24.46 12.24 0.85
C ILE A 553 25.40 13.39 1.22
N GLN A 554 24.90 14.62 1.18
CA GLN A 554 25.71 15.80 1.47
C GLN A 554 26.03 15.91 2.97
N PRO A 555 27.07 16.65 3.39
CA PRO A 555 27.52 16.68 4.79
C PRO A 555 26.45 17.12 5.80
N ASP A 556 25.54 18.03 5.43
CA ASP A 556 24.38 18.42 6.25
C ASP A 556 23.23 17.39 6.27
N GLY A 557 23.45 16.22 5.66
CA GLY A 557 22.47 15.14 5.49
C GLY A 557 21.48 15.36 4.36
N SER A 558 21.57 16.47 3.61
CA SER A 558 20.60 16.74 2.55
C SER A 558 20.87 15.93 1.29
N VAL A 559 19.81 15.66 0.52
CA VAL A 559 19.85 14.92 -0.75
C VAL A 559 18.94 15.59 -1.76
N LYS A 560 19.39 15.84 -2.98
CA LYS A 560 18.54 16.28 -4.09
C LYS A 560 18.94 15.53 -5.35
N ILE A 561 18.07 14.63 -5.79
CA ILE A 561 18.37 13.66 -6.86
C ILE A 561 17.30 13.63 -7.93
N LYS A 562 17.73 13.26 -9.13
CA LYS A 562 16.88 12.88 -10.25
C LYS A 562 16.48 11.40 -10.12
N VAL A 563 15.21 11.11 -10.32
CA VAL A 563 14.62 9.76 -10.25
C VAL A 563 13.68 9.54 -11.45
N PRO A 564 13.43 8.28 -11.88
CA PRO A 564 12.42 8.03 -12.90
C PRO A 564 11.03 8.48 -12.42
N ALA A 565 10.26 9.10 -13.31
CA ALA A 565 8.88 9.48 -13.03
C ALA A 565 7.93 8.28 -13.22
N ASN A 566 6.72 8.38 -12.67
CA ASN A 566 5.61 7.45 -12.93
C ASN A 566 5.90 5.98 -12.56
N VAL A 567 6.74 5.76 -11.55
CA VAL A 567 7.08 4.43 -11.02
C VAL A 567 7.09 4.43 -9.49
N PRO A 568 6.80 3.30 -8.83
CA PRO A 568 6.80 3.17 -7.37
C PRO A 568 8.22 3.04 -6.81
N LEU A 569 8.68 4.07 -6.09
CA LEU A 569 10.02 4.17 -5.54
C LEU A 569 10.03 4.09 -4.01
N ALA A 570 11.12 3.54 -3.46
CA ALA A 570 11.43 3.62 -2.04
C ALA A 570 12.92 3.93 -1.84
N ILE A 571 13.27 4.43 -0.66
CA ILE A 571 14.61 4.92 -0.36
C ILE A 571 15.24 4.20 0.83
N SER A 572 16.57 4.20 0.90
CA SER A 572 17.33 3.67 2.03
C SER A 572 18.60 4.48 2.22
N VAL A 573 18.84 4.92 3.45
CA VAL A 573 20.08 5.61 3.84
C VAL A 573 21.15 4.55 4.12
N LEU A 574 22.37 4.75 3.64
CA LEU A 574 23.48 3.81 3.74
C LEU A 574 24.71 4.42 4.41
N ASP A 575 25.53 3.57 5.02
CA ASP A 575 26.87 3.91 5.48
C ASP A 575 27.93 3.81 4.36
N SER A 576 29.21 4.00 4.71
CA SER A 576 30.34 3.94 3.77
C SER A 576 30.57 2.57 3.13
N ASN A 577 30.04 1.50 3.73
CA ASN A 577 30.19 0.13 3.25
C ASN A 577 28.99 -0.30 2.39
N GLY A 578 28.03 0.61 2.16
CA GLY A 578 26.82 0.31 1.40
C GLY A 578 25.74 -0.42 2.20
N GLN A 579 25.86 -0.50 3.53
CA GLN A 579 24.88 -1.15 4.38
C GLN A 579 23.80 -0.15 4.81
N ARG A 580 22.53 -0.54 4.71
CA ARG A 580 21.42 0.29 5.17
C ARG A 580 21.54 0.63 6.65
N ILE A 581 21.45 1.93 6.96
CA ILE A 581 21.35 2.46 8.32
C ILE A 581 19.89 2.75 8.63
N GLY A 582 19.33 2.06 9.63
CA GLY A 582 17.92 2.20 10.01
C GLY A 582 16.97 1.21 9.32
N GLY A 583 15.67 1.49 9.48
CA GLY A 583 14.58 0.70 8.91
C GLY A 583 14.45 0.87 7.39
N ARG A 584 13.60 0.05 6.78
CA ARG A 584 13.17 0.25 5.39
C ARG A 584 12.13 1.37 5.32
N HIS A 585 12.15 2.12 4.22
CA HIS A 585 11.00 2.91 3.83
C HIS A 585 9.92 1.94 3.33
N SER A 586 8.73 1.95 3.95
CA SER A 586 7.65 0.99 3.70
C SER A 586 6.42 1.65 3.05
N GLN A 587 6.65 2.67 2.22
CA GLN A 587 5.62 3.35 1.44
C GLN A 587 6.14 3.59 0.02
N TRP A 588 5.26 3.51 -0.97
CA TRP A 588 5.61 3.86 -2.35
C TRP A 588 5.54 5.35 -2.59
N ILE A 589 6.65 5.90 -3.10
CA ILE A 589 6.75 7.27 -3.60
C ILE A 589 6.60 7.22 -5.12
N SER A 590 5.70 8.02 -5.68
CA SER A 590 5.57 8.22 -7.12
C SER A 590 5.47 9.71 -7.43
N LEU A 591 6.09 10.15 -8.53
CA LEU A 591 6.06 11.54 -8.98
C LEU A 591 5.74 11.62 -10.47
N GLN A 592 5.05 12.69 -10.87
CA GLN A 592 4.84 13.03 -12.28
C GLN A 592 6.13 13.53 -12.93
N ALA A 593 6.21 13.41 -14.26
CA ALA A 593 7.37 13.87 -15.01
C ALA A 593 7.54 15.40 -14.92
N GLY A 594 8.70 15.85 -14.42
CA GLY A 594 9.00 17.25 -14.14
C GLY A 594 8.75 17.70 -12.70
N GLU A 595 8.12 16.87 -11.87
CA GLU A 595 7.77 17.20 -10.49
C GLU A 595 8.99 17.17 -9.56
N THR A 596 8.93 17.91 -8.44
CA THR A 596 9.86 17.79 -7.32
C THR A 596 9.11 17.54 -6.02
N LEU A 597 9.32 16.37 -5.40
CA LEU A 597 8.88 16.09 -4.03
C LEU A 597 9.92 16.58 -3.04
N GLN A 598 9.47 17.30 -2.01
CA GLN A 598 10.32 17.71 -0.90
C GLN A 598 9.93 16.99 0.40
N CYS A 599 10.89 16.33 1.05
CA CYS A 599 10.76 15.74 2.36
C CYS A 599 11.53 16.58 3.39
N MET A 600 10.92 16.84 4.55
CA MET A 600 11.56 17.62 5.63
C MET A 600 12.61 16.79 6.38
N GLY A 601 12.37 15.50 6.55
CA GLY A 601 13.27 14.59 7.23
C GLY A 601 12.91 13.13 6.97
N CYS A 602 13.43 12.26 7.82
CA CYS A 602 13.07 10.86 7.94
C CYS A 602 12.19 10.64 9.17
N HIS A 603 11.65 9.44 9.32
CA HIS A 603 10.79 9.05 10.43
C HIS A 603 11.04 7.56 10.75
N THR A 604 10.56 7.06 11.88
CA THR A 604 10.65 5.64 12.26
C THR A 604 9.28 4.99 12.28
N ALA A 605 9.14 3.71 11.97
CA ALA A 605 7.84 3.03 11.92
C ALA A 605 6.98 3.15 13.20
N ASN A 606 7.59 3.45 14.35
CA ASN A 606 6.90 3.60 15.64
C ASN A 606 6.59 5.06 16.02
N SER A 607 7.11 6.03 15.27
CA SER A 607 6.74 7.42 15.51
C SER A 607 5.33 7.63 14.95
N GLN A 608 4.58 8.54 15.55
CA GLN A 608 3.24 8.90 15.09
C GLN A 608 3.23 10.34 14.61
N LEU A 609 4.37 11.03 14.62
CA LEU A 609 4.44 12.43 14.22
C LEU A 609 4.14 12.55 12.73
N PRO A 610 3.52 13.67 12.29
CA PRO A 610 3.22 13.85 10.88
C PRO A 610 4.45 13.61 10.01
N HIS A 611 4.31 12.79 8.97
CA HIS A 611 5.33 12.49 7.97
C HIS A 611 4.67 12.38 6.59
N GLY A 612 5.43 12.52 5.50
CA GLY A 612 4.90 12.47 4.13
C GLY A 612 4.04 13.67 3.67
N ARG A 613 3.52 14.49 4.60
CA ARG A 613 2.73 15.70 4.31
C ARG A 613 3.45 17.00 4.68
N TYR A 614 3.69 17.88 3.71
CA TYR A 614 4.61 19.02 3.86
C TYR A 614 4.09 20.10 4.82
N ASP A 615 2.79 20.42 4.76
CA ASP A 615 2.15 21.45 5.59
C ASP A 615 1.80 20.98 7.01
N ALA A 616 1.79 19.66 7.25
CA ALA A 616 1.46 19.07 8.55
C ALA A 616 2.68 18.82 9.45
N GLN A 617 3.87 18.72 8.86
CA GLN A 617 5.13 18.41 9.53
C GLN A 617 5.70 19.59 10.32
N ALA A 618 6.56 19.29 11.29
CA ALA A 618 7.41 20.31 11.90
C ALA A 618 8.40 20.86 10.86
N ASP A 619 8.79 22.13 11.02
CA ASP A 619 9.87 22.72 10.24
C ASP A 619 11.15 21.89 10.39
N SER A 620 11.87 21.70 9.28
CA SER A 620 13.09 20.91 9.30
C SER A 620 14.16 21.58 10.16
N ILE A 621 14.86 20.78 10.95
CA ILE A 621 16.02 21.26 11.73
C ILE A 621 17.20 21.64 10.85
N ASN A 622 17.27 21.15 9.61
CA ASN A 622 18.21 21.68 8.63
C ASN A 622 17.64 22.95 7.98
N THR A 623 17.87 24.08 8.66
CA THR A 623 17.44 25.41 8.18
C THR A 623 18.20 25.90 6.93
N GLY A 624 19.26 25.19 6.51
CA GLY A 624 20.08 25.55 5.37
C GLY A 624 21.01 26.74 5.62
N ALA A 625 21.53 27.33 4.55
CA ALA A 625 22.52 28.40 4.62
C ALA A 625 21.92 29.76 5.01
N ILE A 626 22.74 30.63 5.61
CA ILE A 626 22.42 32.06 5.78
C ILE A 626 22.33 32.77 4.41
N GLY A 627 23.05 32.26 3.41
CA GLY A 627 23.07 32.77 2.03
C GLY A 627 24.11 33.87 1.78
N GLY A 628 24.57 33.98 0.54
CA GLY A 628 25.50 35.05 0.10
C GLY A 628 26.98 34.82 0.43
N SER A 629 27.31 33.73 1.12
CA SER A 629 28.66 33.21 1.32
C SER A 629 28.63 31.68 1.34
N ALA A 630 29.77 31.03 1.07
CA ALA A 630 29.91 29.58 1.25
C ALA A 630 29.55 29.14 2.69
N TYR A 631 29.20 27.86 2.84
CA TYR A 631 29.03 27.24 4.16
C TYR A 631 30.32 27.38 5.00
N PRO A 632 30.23 27.37 6.34
CA PRO A 632 31.39 27.49 7.21
C PRO A 632 32.55 26.57 6.79
N ASN A 633 33.71 27.16 6.50
CA ASN A 633 34.94 26.48 6.08
C ASN A 633 34.84 25.59 4.82
N ALA A 634 33.72 25.67 4.10
CA ALA A 634 33.51 24.94 2.85
C ALA A 634 34.10 25.67 1.63
N SER A 635 34.10 24.96 0.51
CA SER A 635 34.56 25.42 -0.80
C SER A 635 33.83 26.69 -1.24
N SER A 636 34.59 27.69 -1.70
CA SER A 636 34.01 28.93 -2.23
C SER A 636 33.42 28.80 -3.64
N ASN A 637 33.49 27.61 -4.24
CA ASN A 637 32.92 27.33 -5.56
C ASN A 637 31.40 27.18 -5.52
N ILE A 638 30.85 26.82 -4.35
CA ILE A 638 29.42 26.65 -4.15
C ILE A 638 28.96 27.72 -3.16
N ILE A 639 28.25 28.73 -3.66
CA ILE A 639 27.73 29.84 -2.85
C ILE A 639 26.20 29.68 -2.79
N PRO A 640 25.64 29.21 -1.66
CA PRO A 640 24.20 29.04 -1.51
C PRO A 640 23.45 30.38 -1.45
N ILE A 641 22.17 30.36 -1.83
CA ILE A 641 21.22 31.39 -1.40
C ILE A 641 20.66 31.06 -0.01
N GLN A 642 20.02 32.03 0.62
CA GLN A 642 19.46 31.85 1.95
C GLN A 642 18.45 30.69 1.98
N GLY A 643 18.55 29.81 2.98
CA GLY A 643 17.66 28.68 3.21
C GLY A 643 18.00 27.39 2.44
N GLN A 644 18.93 27.44 1.48
CA GLN A 644 19.34 26.25 0.73
C GLN A 644 20.08 25.26 1.62
N THR A 645 19.76 23.98 1.49
CA THR A 645 20.59 22.88 2.00
C THR A 645 21.81 22.68 1.09
N MET A 646 22.83 21.96 1.56
CA MET A 646 24.03 21.71 0.76
C MET A 646 23.69 21.03 -0.57
N ALA A 647 22.74 20.10 -0.61
CA ALA A 647 22.26 19.45 -1.83
C ALA A 647 21.54 20.39 -2.80
N GLN A 648 20.76 21.36 -2.29
CA GLN A 648 20.14 22.36 -3.16
C GLN A 648 21.17 23.32 -3.75
N ALA A 649 22.18 23.69 -2.96
CA ALA A 649 23.26 24.55 -3.40
C ALA A 649 24.16 23.86 -4.44
N ASP A 650 24.45 22.57 -4.24
CA ASP A 650 25.14 21.72 -5.20
C ASP A 650 24.34 21.60 -6.50
N ALA A 651 23.04 21.26 -6.41
CA ALA A 651 22.17 21.15 -7.58
C ALA A 651 22.09 22.45 -8.39
N MET A 652 22.14 23.61 -7.74
CA MET A 652 22.14 24.92 -8.40
C MET A 652 23.43 25.16 -9.22
N VAL A 653 24.58 24.64 -8.78
CA VAL A 653 25.88 24.91 -9.40
C VAL A 653 26.28 23.81 -10.39
N ASN A 654 26.03 22.55 -10.02
CA ASN A 654 26.50 21.37 -10.75
C ASN A 654 25.36 20.59 -11.44
N GLY A 655 24.10 21.02 -11.29
CA GLY A 655 22.92 20.30 -11.79
C GLY A 655 22.41 19.27 -10.78
N ILE A 656 21.16 18.83 -10.95
CA ILE A 656 20.56 17.81 -10.08
C ILE A 656 21.34 16.50 -10.22
N ALA A 657 21.68 15.88 -9.08
CA ALA A 657 22.49 14.66 -9.06
C ALA A 657 21.75 13.49 -9.75
N GLU A 658 22.46 12.81 -10.64
CA GLU A 658 22.01 11.56 -11.26
C GLU A 658 22.40 10.36 -10.40
N LEU A 659 21.63 9.28 -10.50
CA LEU A 659 21.93 8.03 -9.81
C LEU A 659 23.03 7.25 -10.54
N SER A 660 23.90 6.59 -9.77
CA SER A 660 24.96 5.70 -10.29
C SER A 660 24.79 4.26 -9.82
N ALA A 661 25.41 3.30 -10.51
CA ALA A 661 25.51 1.91 -10.04
C ALA A 661 26.52 1.71 -8.91
N SER A 662 27.52 2.61 -8.84
CA SER A 662 28.60 2.57 -7.86
C SER A 662 28.31 3.45 -6.64
N LEU A 663 28.91 3.15 -5.50
CA LEU A 663 28.98 4.07 -4.36
C LEU A 663 30.18 5.00 -4.56
N ARG A 664 29.93 6.11 -5.26
CA ARG A 664 30.96 7.08 -5.64
C ARG A 664 30.86 8.36 -4.83
N TYR A 665 31.97 8.75 -4.21
CA TYR A 665 32.11 10.02 -3.50
C TYR A 665 33.36 10.75 -3.98
N ASP A 666 33.18 12.02 -4.35
CA ASP A 666 34.24 12.98 -4.66
C ASP A 666 34.04 14.22 -3.78
N ASP A 667 35.12 14.75 -3.20
CA ASP A 667 35.03 15.88 -2.28
C ASP A 667 34.90 17.22 -3.03
N ILE A 668 33.68 17.74 -3.04
CA ILE A 668 33.34 19.06 -3.60
C ILE A 668 33.25 20.17 -2.53
N TRP A 669 33.26 19.81 -1.24
CA TRP A 669 32.95 20.71 -0.14
C TRP A 669 34.15 21.22 0.60
N THR A 670 35.25 20.47 0.68
CA THR A 670 36.43 20.93 1.43
C THR A 670 37.08 22.13 0.78
N ASN A 671 37.40 23.14 1.58
CA ASN A 671 38.29 24.21 1.15
C ASN A 671 39.76 23.80 1.38
N PRO A 672 40.57 23.56 0.32
CA PRO A 672 41.94 23.10 0.46
C PRO A 672 42.88 24.13 1.12
N ALA A 673 42.44 25.38 1.27
CA ALA A 673 43.18 26.40 2.02
C ALA A 673 42.98 26.28 3.55
N ILE A 674 41.99 25.52 4.01
CA ILE A 674 41.61 25.39 5.42
C ILE A 674 41.91 23.98 5.95
N SER A 675 41.51 22.94 5.23
CA SER A 675 41.74 21.53 5.59
C SER A 675 42.15 20.70 4.37
N ALA A 676 42.70 19.52 4.60
CA ALA A 676 43.05 18.60 3.53
C ALA A 676 41.76 18.03 2.89
N PRO A 677 41.65 18.01 1.54
CA PRO A 677 40.52 17.36 0.87
C PRO A 677 40.38 15.90 1.28
N ASN A 678 39.13 15.46 1.41
CA ASN A 678 38.80 14.07 1.72
C ASN A 678 39.16 13.17 0.52
N PRO A 679 39.62 11.94 0.76
CA PRO A 679 39.90 10.99 -0.31
C PRO A 679 38.61 10.60 -1.04
N SER A 680 38.69 10.48 -2.37
CA SER A 680 37.60 9.88 -3.16
C SER A 680 37.38 8.43 -2.75
N MET A 681 36.13 7.99 -2.89
CA MET A 681 35.70 6.61 -2.66
C MET A 681 34.92 6.14 -3.88
N ASN A 682 35.16 4.90 -4.30
CA ASN A 682 34.44 4.27 -5.40
C ASN A 682 34.33 2.77 -5.13
N LEU A 683 33.15 2.31 -4.70
CA LEU A 683 32.81 0.88 -4.67
C LEU A 683 31.96 0.57 -5.90
N SER A 684 32.51 -0.21 -6.83
CA SER A 684 32.01 -0.35 -8.19
C SER A 684 31.99 -1.81 -8.65
N TYR A 685 30.95 -2.18 -9.39
CA TYR A 685 30.88 -3.51 -9.99
C TYR A 685 31.94 -3.73 -11.08
N GLU A 686 32.52 -2.67 -11.65
CA GLU A 686 33.62 -2.80 -12.62
C GLU A 686 34.89 -3.42 -12.01
N ASN A 687 35.02 -3.37 -10.68
CA ASN A 687 36.13 -3.98 -9.95
C ASN A 687 35.89 -5.47 -9.63
N LEU A 688 34.69 -6.01 -9.89
CA LEU A 688 34.39 -7.41 -9.66
C LEU A 688 35.10 -8.29 -10.68
N THR A 689 35.61 -9.43 -10.21
CA THR A 689 36.12 -10.50 -11.07
C THR A 689 35.07 -11.57 -11.35
N THR A 690 33.93 -11.53 -10.65
CA THR A 690 32.71 -12.29 -10.92
C THR A 690 31.77 -11.48 -11.83
N PRO A 691 30.70 -12.08 -12.38
CA PRO A 691 29.70 -11.33 -13.15
C PRO A 691 29.16 -10.13 -12.37
N ALA A 692 29.11 -8.97 -13.03
CA ALA A 692 28.49 -7.76 -12.49
C ALA A 692 26.95 -7.89 -12.56
N PRO A 693 26.20 -7.27 -11.64
CA PRO A 693 24.75 -7.23 -11.68
C PRO A 693 24.18 -6.77 -13.03
N ASN A 694 23.12 -7.42 -13.49
CA ASN A 694 22.45 -7.08 -14.73
C ASN A 694 21.95 -5.62 -14.73
N GLY A 695 22.18 -4.92 -15.84
CA GLY A 695 21.80 -3.51 -16.03
C GLY A 695 22.79 -2.48 -15.48
N SER A 696 23.89 -2.91 -14.85
CA SER A 696 24.95 -2.03 -14.33
C SER A 696 25.53 -1.10 -15.41
N GLU A 697 25.68 -1.60 -16.63
CA GLU A 697 26.23 -0.88 -17.77
C GLU A 697 25.34 0.26 -18.27
N CYS A 698 24.03 0.24 -17.93
CA CYS A 698 23.09 1.31 -18.28
C CYS A 698 23.52 2.64 -17.65
N PHE A 699 24.16 2.60 -16.48
CA PHE A 699 24.59 3.80 -15.75
C PHE A 699 25.80 4.52 -16.37
N ASN A 700 26.41 3.96 -17.41
CA ASN A 700 27.40 4.69 -18.22
C ASN A 700 26.77 5.83 -19.02
N ASN A 701 25.47 5.71 -19.34
CA ASN A 701 24.66 6.75 -19.94
C ASN A 701 23.25 6.64 -19.37
N TRP A 702 23.06 7.24 -18.20
CA TRP A 702 21.85 7.10 -17.41
C TRP A 702 20.59 7.42 -18.22
N THR A 703 19.57 6.59 -18.03
CA THR A 703 18.20 6.81 -18.48
C THR A 703 17.25 6.50 -17.32
N PRO A 704 15.99 6.98 -17.35
CA PRO A 704 14.96 6.57 -16.38
C PRO A 704 14.76 5.05 -16.33
N TYR A 705 15.17 4.38 -17.40
CA TYR A 705 15.14 2.94 -17.56
C TYR A 705 16.46 2.28 -17.12
N CYS A 706 17.26 2.88 -16.24
CA CYS A 706 18.38 2.17 -15.64
C CYS A 706 17.97 1.53 -14.32
N ARG A 707 18.29 0.24 -14.18
CA ARG A 707 18.10 -0.51 -12.93
C ARG A 707 19.10 -1.63 -12.83
N ILE A 708 19.30 -2.10 -11.61
CA ILE A 708 20.23 -3.18 -11.26
C ILE A 708 19.42 -4.36 -10.72
N GLN A 709 19.73 -5.54 -11.25
CA GLN A 709 19.18 -6.83 -10.82
C GLN A 709 20.31 -7.73 -10.32
N ILE A 710 20.14 -8.29 -9.13
CA ILE A 710 21.10 -9.16 -8.42
C ILE A 710 20.43 -10.50 -8.10
N ASN A 711 20.51 -11.41 -9.07
CA ASN A 711 20.09 -12.80 -8.92
C ASN A 711 21.13 -13.62 -8.15
N TYR A 712 20.69 -14.53 -7.28
CA TYR A 712 21.58 -15.29 -6.40
C TYR A 712 22.56 -16.18 -7.19
N GLU A 713 22.06 -17.02 -8.09
CA GLU A 713 22.88 -17.97 -8.84
C GLU A 713 23.91 -17.27 -9.75
N GLU A 714 23.52 -16.14 -10.34
CA GLU A 714 24.31 -15.42 -11.33
C GLU A 714 25.36 -14.51 -10.70
N HIS A 715 25.07 -13.90 -9.54
CA HIS A 715 25.90 -12.83 -8.99
C HIS A 715 26.45 -13.11 -7.59
N ILE A 716 25.77 -13.94 -6.78
CA ILE A 716 26.17 -14.20 -5.39
C ILE A 716 26.93 -15.52 -5.27
N GLN A 717 26.39 -16.62 -5.82
CA GLN A 717 27.09 -17.91 -5.82
C GLN A 717 28.52 -17.83 -6.37
N PRO A 718 28.80 -17.11 -7.49
CA PRO A 718 30.15 -17.02 -8.03
C PRO A 718 31.17 -16.37 -7.08
N LEU A 719 30.74 -15.59 -6.08
CA LEU A 719 31.64 -15.04 -5.06
C LEU A 719 32.28 -16.14 -4.20
N TRP A 720 31.53 -17.23 -3.96
CA TRP A 720 31.97 -18.38 -3.18
C TRP A 720 32.91 -19.29 -3.99
N ASP A 721 32.64 -19.41 -5.29
CA ASP A 721 33.39 -20.28 -6.21
C ASP A 721 34.64 -19.62 -6.78
N LEU A 722 34.80 -18.30 -6.63
CA LEU A 722 35.93 -17.56 -7.18
C LEU A 722 37.26 -18.09 -6.62
N PRO A 723 38.22 -18.53 -7.46
CA PRO A 723 39.50 -19.03 -6.98
C PRO A 723 40.32 -17.95 -6.25
N ARG A 724 40.68 -18.19 -4.98
CA ARG A 724 41.46 -17.24 -4.16
C ARG A 724 42.78 -17.87 -3.71
N LEU A 725 43.74 -17.96 -4.63
CA LEU A 725 45.05 -18.54 -4.34
C LEU A 725 45.98 -17.47 -3.73
N ALA A 726 46.52 -17.75 -2.54
CA ALA A 726 47.67 -17.02 -2.03
C ALA A 726 48.91 -17.58 -2.72
N ILE A 727 49.61 -16.76 -3.49
CA ILE A 727 50.79 -17.18 -4.27
C ILE A 727 52.00 -16.38 -3.80
N ASP A 728 53.15 -17.04 -3.68
CA ASP A 728 54.43 -16.38 -3.44
C ASP A 728 54.84 -15.59 -4.69
N GLU A 729 54.98 -14.27 -4.56
CA GLU A 729 55.25 -13.37 -5.69
C GLU A 729 56.60 -13.63 -6.38
N ASP A 730 57.58 -14.21 -5.67
CA ASP A 730 58.92 -14.47 -6.17
C ASP A 730 59.05 -15.86 -6.80
N THR A 731 58.40 -16.88 -6.22
CA THR A 731 58.52 -18.28 -6.67
C THR A 731 57.34 -18.75 -7.53
N LEU A 732 56.23 -18.01 -7.52
CA LEU A 732 54.94 -18.38 -8.12
C LEU A 732 54.34 -19.67 -7.52
N GLU A 733 54.77 -20.07 -6.33
CA GLU A 733 54.23 -21.22 -5.61
C GLU A 733 52.91 -20.86 -4.91
N VAL A 734 51.91 -21.74 -4.99
CA VAL A 734 50.65 -21.58 -4.25
C VAL A 734 50.91 -21.87 -2.77
N LEU A 735 50.84 -20.84 -1.94
CA LEU A 735 51.01 -20.89 -0.50
C LEU A 735 49.74 -21.33 0.24
N ALA A 736 48.57 -20.95 -0.26
CA ALA A 736 47.28 -21.36 0.28
C ALA A 736 46.17 -21.24 -0.78
N ASN A 737 45.10 -22.03 -0.62
CA ASN A 737 43.88 -21.91 -1.41
C ASN A 737 42.74 -21.43 -0.49
N ASN A 738 42.42 -20.14 -0.56
CA ASN A 738 41.41 -19.48 0.27
C ASN A 738 40.04 -19.39 -0.45
N THR A 739 39.81 -20.23 -1.46
CA THR A 739 38.52 -20.32 -2.15
C THR A 739 37.46 -20.78 -1.15
N CYS A 740 36.32 -20.08 -1.05
CA CYS A 740 35.37 -20.32 0.03
C CYS A 740 34.88 -21.77 0.04
N THR A 741 34.57 -22.33 -1.13
CA THR A 741 34.11 -23.72 -1.27
C THR A 741 35.15 -24.79 -0.97
N VAL A 742 36.43 -24.45 -0.77
CA VAL A 742 37.45 -25.43 -0.30
C VAL A 742 37.28 -25.73 1.18
N CYS A 743 36.96 -24.71 1.99
CA CYS A 743 36.70 -24.86 3.42
C CYS A 743 35.22 -25.10 3.74
N HIS A 744 34.32 -24.58 2.91
CA HIS A 744 32.86 -24.64 3.07
C HIS A 744 32.22 -25.67 2.13
N SER A 745 32.74 -26.90 2.14
CA SER A 745 32.27 -28.05 1.35
C SER A 745 32.26 -29.29 2.23
N ASN A 746 31.37 -30.24 1.94
CA ASN A 746 31.33 -31.54 2.62
C ASN A 746 32.43 -32.53 2.18
N VAL A 747 33.26 -32.14 1.21
CA VAL A 747 34.44 -32.89 0.75
C VAL A 747 35.67 -32.02 0.62
N ASP A 748 36.84 -32.57 0.96
CA ASP A 748 38.15 -31.92 0.86
C ASP A 748 38.74 -32.01 -0.57
N ASP A 749 39.92 -31.40 -0.77
CA ASP A 749 40.65 -31.42 -2.05
C ASP A 749 41.02 -32.84 -2.55
N ASN A 750 40.98 -33.85 -1.68
CA ASN A 750 41.21 -35.26 -2.01
C ASN A 750 39.91 -36.05 -2.20
N ASN A 751 38.75 -35.37 -2.20
CA ASN A 751 37.42 -35.95 -2.30
C ASN A 751 37.10 -36.90 -1.12
N LEU A 752 37.66 -36.62 0.05
CA LEU A 752 37.31 -37.27 1.32
C LEU A 752 36.28 -36.43 2.06
N ALA A 753 35.39 -37.07 2.82
CA ALA A 753 34.41 -36.39 3.64
C ALA A 753 35.09 -35.41 4.61
N GLN A 754 34.58 -34.18 4.69
CA GLN A 754 34.97 -33.20 5.70
C GLN A 754 33.72 -32.49 6.20
N VAL A 755 33.73 -32.09 7.47
CA VAL A 755 32.67 -31.21 7.99
C VAL A 755 32.94 -29.79 7.47
N PRO A 756 31.98 -29.15 6.78
CA PRO A 756 32.14 -27.77 6.32
C PRO A 756 32.53 -26.84 7.48
N ALA A 757 33.53 -25.99 7.26
CA ALA A 757 34.02 -25.09 8.28
C ALA A 757 32.88 -24.19 8.80
N GLY A 758 32.75 -24.11 10.13
CA GLY A 758 31.68 -23.33 10.76
C GLY A 758 30.27 -23.90 10.59
N GLN A 759 30.13 -25.16 10.15
CA GLN A 759 28.84 -25.79 9.83
C GLN A 759 28.08 -25.01 8.76
N LEU A 760 28.80 -24.57 7.72
CA LEU A 760 28.27 -23.78 6.62
C LEU A 760 28.78 -24.33 5.30
N GLU A 761 27.88 -24.86 4.48
CA GLU A 761 28.19 -25.37 3.16
C GLU A 761 27.84 -24.34 2.06
N LEU A 762 28.80 -23.96 1.22
CA LEU A 762 28.64 -22.88 0.23
C LEU A 762 28.69 -23.36 -1.23
N ILE A 763 28.45 -24.66 -1.45
CA ILE A 763 28.59 -25.27 -2.78
C ILE A 763 27.44 -24.90 -3.73
N ALA A 764 27.76 -24.84 -5.02
CA ALA A 764 26.82 -24.64 -6.13
C ALA A 764 26.13 -25.95 -6.56
N ALA A 765 25.56 -26.69 -5.60
CA ALA A 765 24.75 -27.88 -5.88
C ALA A 765 23.29 -27.63 -5.48
N PRO A 766 22.29 -28.27 -6.11
CA PRO A 766 20.92 -28.22 -5.64
C PRO A 766 20.81 -28.73 -4.20
N SER A 767 20.11 -27.98 -3.35
CA SER A 767 19.88 -28.38 -1.96
C SER A 767 18.95 -29.58 -1.87
N ILE A 768 19.24 -30.49 -0.93
CA ILE A 768 18.38 -31.63 -0.64
C ILE A 768 17.05 -31.23 0.01
N ASP A 769 16.99 -30.07 0.68
CA ASP A 769 15.78 -29.54 1.30
C ASP A 769 14.85 -28.87 0.29
N GLN A 770 15.45 -28.17 -0.67
CA GLN A 770 14.75 -27.45 -1.72
C GLN A 770 15.60 -27.43 -2.99
N ILE A 771 15.28 -28.33 -3.92
CA ILE A 771 16.06 -28.54 -5.15
C ILE A 771 16.09 -27.28 -6.04
N ALA A 772 15.09 -26.40 -5.93
CA ALA A 772 15.06 -25.12 -6.64
C ALA A 772 16.07 -24.09 -6.13
N HIS A 773 16.72 -24.34 -4.98
CA HIS A 773 17.76 -23.48 -4.43
C HIS A 773 19.10 -24.20 -4.41
N LEU A 774 20.18 -23.44 -4.61
CA LEU A 774 21.53 -23.93 -4.31
C LEU A 774 21.69 -24.17 -2.79
N THR A 775 22.47 -25.19 -2.42
CA THR A 775 22.81 -25.51 -1.02
C THR A 775 23.31 -24.28 -0.29
N SER A 776 24.23 -23.54 -0.88
CA SER A 776 24.74 -22.28 -0.33
C SER A 776 23.66 -21.28 0.07
N TYR A 777 22.58 -21.12 -0.71
CA TYR A 777 21.49 -20.21 -0.39
C TYR A 777 20.77 -20.68 0.88
N ARG A 778 20.50 -21.98 0.95
CA ARG A 778 19.80 -22.62 2.06
C ARG A 778 20.61 -22.51 3.35
N GLU A 779 21.89 -22.79 3.26
CA GLU A 779 22.85 -22.73 4.38
C GLU A 779 23.01 -21.31 4.95
N LEU A 780 23.00 -20.28 4.10
CA LEU A 780 23.12 -18.90 4.57
C LEU A 780 21.91 -18.44 5.39
N PHE A 781 20.72 -18.92 5.02
CA PHE A 781 19.46 -18.35 5.49
C PHE A 781 18.72 -19.21 6.49
N PHE A 782 18.81 -20.52 6.42
CA PHE A 782 18.01 -21.43 7.23
C PHE A 782 18.82 -21.99 8.39
N ASN A 783 18.12 -22.44 9.43
CA ASN A 783 18.80 -23.17 10.49
C ASN A 783 19.18 -24.55 9.96
N ASP A 784 20.32 -25.03 10.42
CA ASP A 784 20.84 -26.35 10.08
C ASP A 784 21.15 -27.15 11.36
N VAL A 785 21.68 -28.35 11.21
CA VAL A 785 22.12 -29.24 12.27
C VAL A 785 23.64 -29.31 12.28
N GLU A 786 24.25 -29.25 13.46
CA GLU A 786 25.71 -29.44 13.59
C GLU A 786 26.08 -30.84 13.05
N GLN A 787 27.03 -30.89 12.12
CA GLN A 787 27.50 -32.13 11.51
C GLN A 787 28.81 -32.62 12.13
N GLU A 788 29.03 -33.93 12.09
CA GLU A 788 30.29 -34.59 12.43
C GLU A 788 30.68 -35.66 11.40
N GLU A 789 31.98 -35.92 11.26
CA GLU A 789 32.48 -37.00 10.40
C GLU A 789 32.60 -38.29 11.22
N VAL A 790 31.86 -39.32 10.82
CA VAL A 790 31.93 -40.67 11.41
C VAL A 790 32.20 -41.68 10.32
N ASP A 791 33.32 -42.41 10.45
CA ASP A 791 33.75 -43.44 9.50
C ASP A 791 33.82 -42.97 8.02
N GLY A 792 34.21 -41.70 7.80
CA GLY A 792 34.34 -41.12 6.46
C GLY A 792 33.02 -40.71 5.81
N ILE A 793 31.96 -40.53 6.60
CA ILE A 793 30.66 -39.99 6.18
C ILE A 793 30.31 -38.81 7.10
N VAL A 794 29.84 -37.72 6.51
CA VAL A 794 29.30 -36.58 7.26
C VAL A 794 27.85 -36.89 7.65
N ILE A 795 27.55 -36.82 8.94
CA ILE A 795 26.22 -37.06 9.49
C ILE A 795 25.86 -35.99 10.52
N ASP A 796 24.56 -35.83 10.78
CA ASP A 796 24.05 -34.98 11.85
C ASP A 796 24.57 -35.45 13.22
N LYS A 797 25.14 -34.53 13.98
CA LYS A 797 25.61 -34.76 15.34
C LYS A 797 24.43 -34.87 16.29
N LEU A 798 24.42 -35.97 17.03
CA LEU A 798 23.41 -36.26 18.03
C LEU A 798 23.98 -36.10 19.44
N VAL A 799 23.29 -35.36 20.30
CA VAL A 799 23.63 -35.16 21.71
C VAL A 799 22.55 -35.70 22.63
N GLU A 800 22.96 -36.14 23.82
CA GLU A 800 22.05 -36.64 24.84
C GLU A 800 21.11 -35.53 25.36
N VAL A 801 19.82 -35.82 25.43
CA VAL A 801 18.83 -34.92 26.03
C VAL A 801 19.03 -34.90 27.54
N LEU A 802 19.11 -33.70 28.12
CA LEU A 802 19.23 -33.50 29.56
C LEU A 802 17.91 -33.00 30.16
N ASP A 803 17.56 -33.50 31.35
CA ASP A 803 16.45 -33.00 32.15
C ASP A 803 16.79 -31.65 32.82
N ALA A 804 15.83 -31.07 33.56
CA ALA A 804 16.01 -29.80 34.26
C ALA A 804 17.11 -29.81 35.33
N ASP A 805 17.50 -30.99 35.81
CA ASP A 805 18.56 -31.20 36.80
C ASP A 805 19.92 -31.55 36.13
N GLY A 806 19.96 -31.60 34.80
CA GLY A 806 21.15 -31.91 34.01
C GLY A 806 21.46 -33.40 33.87
N ASN A 807 20.51 -34.29 34.18
CA ASN A 807 20.68 -35.73 34.01
C ASN A 807 20.23 -36.18 32.61
N VAL A 808 20.87 -37.23 32.09
CA VAL A 808 20.52 -37.84 30.81
C VAL A 808 19.10 -38.43 30.87
N VAL A 809 18.29 -38.07 29.89
CA VAL A 809 16.97 -38.66 29.65
C VAL A 809 17.13 -39.95 28.86
N TYR A 810 16.52 -41.03 29.33
CA TYR A 810 16.60 -42.34 28.69
C TYR A 810 15.26 -42.75 28.07
N GLN A 811 15.31 -43.59 27.04
CA GLN A 811 14.12 -44.12 26.37
C GLN A 811 13.34 -45.04 27.32
N LEU A 812 12.01 -44.88 27.32
CA LEU A 812 11.08 -45.67 28.12
C LEU A 812 10.15 -46.47 27.20
N ASP A 813 9.74 -47.66 27.64
CA ASP A 813 8.71 -48.44 26.97
C ASP A 813 7.29 -47.95 27.34
N ALA A 814 6.27 -48.65 26.84
CA ALA A 814 4.86 -48.30 27.06
C ALA A 814 4.42 -48.41 28.54
N ASP A 815 5.16 -49.16 29.36
CA ASP A 815 4.88 -49.35 30.79
C ASP A 815 5.74 -48.42 31.67
N GLY A 816 6.61 -47.60 31.05
CA GLY A 816 7.49 -46.64 31.72
C GLY A 816 8.80 -47.25 32.24
N GLU A 817 9.20 -48.44 31.76
CA GLU A 817 10.49 -49.06 32.08
C GLU A 817 11.58 -48.65 31.09
N LEU A 818 12.84 -48.65 31.52
CA LEU A 818 13.99 -48.26 30.67
C LEU A 818 14.20 -49.28 29.55
N ILE A 819 14.31 -48.78 28.31
CA ILE A 819 14.78 -49.58 27.19
C ILE A 819 16.29 -49.72 27.29
N LEU A 820 16.79 -50.96 27.24
CA LEU A 820 18.21 -51.28 27.38
C LEU A 820 18.82 -51.73 26.04
N ASP A 821 20.10 -51.42 25.82
CA ASP A 821 20.89 -51.92 24.70
C ASP A 821 21.27 -53.41 24.85
N ALA A 822 22.01 -53.96 23.89
CA ALA A 822 22.42 -55.37 23.88
C ALA A 822 23.36 -55.74 25.05
N GLU A 823 23.99 -54.74 25.67
CA GLU A 823 24.90 -54.85 26.79
C GLU A 823 24.19 -54.62 28.15
N GLY A 824 22.91 -54.23 28.12
CA GLY A 824 22.07 -54.01 29.29
C GLY A 824 22.12 -52.60 29.88
N ASN A 825 22.63 -51.61 29.13
CA ASN A 825 22.64 -50.21 29.55
C ASN A 825 21.40 -49.46 29.03
N PRO A 826 20.84 -48.52 29.79
CA PRO A 826 19.74 -47.67 29.32
C PRO A 826 20.13 -46.86 28.08
N ILE A 827 19.24 -46.81 27.09
CA ILE A 827 19.48 -46.09 25.82
C ILE A 827 19.11 -44.61 26.01
N PRO A 828 20.03 -43.65 25.81
CA PRO A 828 19.71 -42.22 25.93
C PRO A 828 18.76 -41.75 24.83
N VAL A 829 17.95 -40.75 25.15
CA VAL A 829 17.22 -39.96 24.15
C VAL A 829 18.21 -38.99 23.51
N LEU A 830 18.26 -38.96 22.19
CA LEU A 830 19.15 -38.12 21.42
C LEU A 830 18.39 -36.98 20.74
N THR A 831 19.03 -35.83 20.59
CA THR A 831 18.55 -34.69 19.82
C THR A 831 19.67 -34.11 18.96
N THR A 832 19.30 -33.42 17.90
CA THR A 832 20.24 -32.64 17.06
C THR A 832 20.68 -31.35 17.75
N VAL A 833 21.83 -30.81 17.35
CA VAL A 833 22.31 -29.49 17.79
C VAL A 833 22.00 -28.47 16.71
N ASN A 834 21.18 -27.46 17.03
CA ASN A 834 20.78 -26.44 16.07
C ASN A 834 21.93 -25.46 15.75
N VAL A 835 22.24 -25.32 14.46
CA VAL A 835 23.10 -24.28 13.89
C VAL A 835 22.20 -23.15 13.37
N PRO A 836 22.21 -21.96 13.99
CA PRO A 836 21.36 -20.86 13.53
C PRO A 836 21.92 -20.19 12.28
N ALA A 837 21.02 -19.83 11.37
CA ALA A 837 21.32 -19.07 10.15
C ALA A 837 22.27 -17.89 10.38
N ILE A 838 23.14 -17.63 9.40
CA ILE A 838 24.20 -16.62 9.52
C ILE A 838 23.85 -15.29 8.82
N ILE A 839 22.88 -15.29 7.90
CA ILE A 839 22.34 -14.11 7.21
C ILE A 839 20.85 -13.95 7.50
N SER A 840 20.38 -12.69 7.52
CA SER A 840 18.97 -12.32 7.68
C SER A 840 18.48 -11.48 6.51
N THR A 841 17.27 -11.78 6.01
CA THR A 841 16.56 -10.95 5.02
C THR A 841 16.18 -9.57 5.56
N ASN A 842 16.41 -9.28 6.85
CA ASN A 842 16.23 -7.95 7.43
C ASN A 842 17.33 -6.94 7.05
N GLY A 843 18.42 -7.37 6.41
CA GLY A 843 19.46 -6.48 5.90
C GLY A 843 20.87 -6.86 6.35
N ALA A 844 21.86 -6.20 5.75
CA ALA A 844 23.28 -6.47 6.00
C ALA A 844 23.68 -6.25 7.46
N ARG A 845 23.17 -5.19 8.11
CA ARG A 845 23.41 -4.91 9.53
C ARG A 845 22.78 -5.94 10.47
N ALA A 846 21.64 -6.52 10.09
CA ALA A 846 21.03 -7.63 10.82
C ALA A 846 21.83 -8.93 10.67
N SER A 847 22.76 -8.98 9.72
CA SER A 847 23.66 -10.10 9.43
C SER A 847 25.08 -9.87 9.98
N SER A 848 25.19 -9.18 11.12
CA SER A 848 26.48 -8.79 11.70
C SER A 848 27.40 -9.96 12.02
N ARG A 849 26.86 -11.16 12.34
CA ARG A 849 27.68 -12.38 12.52
C ARG A 849 28.51 -12.65 11.26
N PHE A 850 27.88 -12.66 10.09
CA PHE A 850 28.56 -12.85 8.81
C PHE A 850 29.61 -11.77 8.54
N PHE A 851 29.21 -10.49 8.58
CA PHE A 851 30.10 -9.39 8.23
C PHE A 851 31.25 -9.19 9.24
N ASN A 852 31.06 -9.53 10.51
CA ASN A 852 32.15 -9.52 11.50
C ASN A 852 33.17 -10.62 11.20
N THR A 853 32.71 -11.83 10.84
CA THR A 853 33.59 -12.93 10.43
C THR A 853 34.42 -12.53 9.22
N MET A 854 33.82 -11.93 8.18
CA MET A 854 34.56 -11.49 6.99
C MET A 854 35.67 -10.46 7.27
N ASN A 855 35.62 -9.81 8.43
CA ASN A 855 36.60 -8.81 8.86
C ASN A 855 37.56 -9.32 9.96
N ASP A 856 37.41 -10.56 10.41
CA ASP A 856 38.28 -11.15 11.45
C ASP A 856 39.57 -11.73 10.86
N GLU A 857 40.49 -12.17 11.72
CA GLU A 857 41.80 -12.71 11.30
C GLU A 857 41.71 -13.97 10.42
N THR A 858 40.59 -14.70 10.46
CA THR A 858 40.41 -15.94 9.70
C THR A 858 39.97 -15.71 8.25
N HIS A 859 39.21 -14.63 7.99
CA HIS A 859 38.71 -14.29 6.65
C HIS A 859 39.21 -12.95 6.12
N GLN A 860 40.12 -12.28 6.84
CA GLN A 860 40.62 -10.97 6.48
C GLN A 860 41.13 -10.93 5.03
N ASN A 861 40.62 -9.98 4.25
CA ASN A 861 40.96 -9.76 2.84
C ASN A 861 40.57 -10.90 1.88
N MET A 862 39.72 -11.85 2.28
CA MET A 862 39.20 -12.89 1.37
C MET A 862 38.14 -12.34 0.42
N LEU A 863 37.29 -11.41 0.89
CA LEU A 863 36.41 -10.62 0.05
C LEU A 863 36.90 -9.17 -0.02
N THR A 864 36.86 -8.61 -1.22
CA THR A 864 37.10 -7.20 -1.49
C THR A 864 35.93 -6.33 -1.00
N ALA A 865 36.17 -5.03 -0.87
CA ALA A 865 35.11 -4.08 -0.49
C ALA A 865 33.98 -4.03 -1.53
N ASP A 866 34.28 -4.21 -2.82
CA ASP A 866 33.29 -4.25 -3.90
C ASP A 866 32.40 -5.51 -3.81
N GLU A 867 32.99 -6.67 -3.48
CA GLU A 867 32.24 -7.92 -3.26
C GLU A 867 31.36 -7.83 -2.00
N LEU A 868 31.87 -7.25 -0.91
CA LEU A 868 31.09 -7.00 0.32
C LEU A 868 29.94 -6.00 0.10
N LYS A 869 30.14 -5.02 -0.79
CA LYS A 869 29.10 -4.08 -1.23
C LYS A 869 27.98 -4.81 -1.96
N LEU A 870 28.32 -5.69 -2.91
CA LEU A 870 27.33 -6.51 -3.63
C LEU A 870 26.49 -7.37 -2.68
N LEU A 871 27.13 -8.06 -1.73
CA LEU A 871 26.43 -8.85 -0.71
C LEU A 871 25.51 -7.98 0.15
N SER A 872 26.00 -6.84 0.64
CA SER A 872 25.21 -5.95 1.49
C SER A 872 23.97 -5.44 0.77
N GLU A 873 24.12 -5.06 -0.49
CA GLU A 873 23.04 -4.58 -1.33
C GLU A 873 21.94 -5.62 -1.55
N TRP A 874 22.33 -6.83 -1.96
CA TRP A 874 21.43 -7.95 -2.20
C TRP A 874 20.64 -8.32 -0.93
N ILE A 875 21.31 -8.39 0.22
CA ILE A 875 20.65 -8.69 1.50
C ILE A 875 19.67 -7.57 1.87
N ASP A 876 20.06 -6.31 1.67
CA ASP A 876 19.23 -5.16 2.05
C ASP A 876 17.90 -5.10 1.28
N ILE A 877 17.86 -5.52 0.02
CA ILE A 877 16.63 -5.58 -0.79
C ILE A 877 15.79 -6.86 -0.54
N GLY A 878 16.20 -7.69 0.42
CA GLY A 878 15.43 -8.87 0.85
C GLY A 878 16.10 -10.21 0.53
N ALA A 879 17.33 -10.20 0.01
CA ALA A 879 18.07 -11.39 -0.41
C ALA A 879 17.27 -12.32 -1.33
N GLN A 880 16.60 -11.70 -2.31
CA GLN A 880 15.74 -12.39 -3.26
C GLN A 880 16.58 -13.40 -4.06
N TYR A 881 15.97 -14.54 -4.39
CA TYR A 881 16.63 -15.52 -5.26
C TYR A 881 16.74 -14.96 -6.68
N TYR A 882 15.63 -14.41 -7.19
CA TYR A 882 15.58 -13.61 -8.41
C TYR A 882 14.93 -12.25 -8.14
N ASN A 883 15.47 -11.18 -8.75
CA ASN A 883 14.87 -9.84 -8.66
C ASN A 883 13.80 -9.57 -9.72
N THR A 884 13.52 -10.53 -10.60
CA THR A 884 12.59 -10.36 -11.73
C THR A 884 11.79 -11.62 -12.00
N PRO A 885 10.49 -11.52 -12.33
CA PRO A 885 9.65 -12.70 -12.60
C PRO A 885 10.00 -13.36 -13.94
N PHE A 886 10.70 -12.66 -14.82
CA PHE A 886 11.11 -13.13 -16.14
C PHE A 886 12.57 -13.59 -16.20
N TYR A 887 13.12 -14.04 -15.06
CA TYR A 887 14.44 -14.66 -15.07
C TYR A 887 14.39 -15.93 -15.93
N ALA A 888 15.30 -16.02 -16.91
CA ALA A 888 15.40 -17.16 -17.80
C ALA A 888 16.09 -18.32 -17.07
N GLN A 889 15.34 -19.39 -16.79
CA GLN A 889 15.91 -20.66 -16.38
C GLN A 889 16.19 -21.46 -17.67
N ASP A 890 17.46 -21.61 -18.02
CA ASP A 890 17.90 -22.40 -19.20
C ASP A 890 17.61 -23.90 -19.07
#